data_AF-A0A7C5ZRM9-F1
#
_entry.id   AF-A0A7C5ZRM9-F1
#
_cell.length_a   1.000
_cell.length_b   1.000
_cell.length_c   1.000
_cell.angle_alpha   90.00
_cell.angle_beta   90.00
_cell.angle_gamma   90.00
#
_symmetry.space_group_name_H-M   'P 1'
#
loop_
_entity.id
_entity.type
_entity.pdbx_description
1 polymer ?
#
loop_
_entity_poly.entity_id
_entity_poly.type
_entity_poly.pdbx_seq_one_letter_code
_entity_poly.pdbx_strand_id
1 'polypeptide(L)'
;MEFLRLIEEKWQKRWEEARIFEANPDPSRPKFFITVAYPYPNSPQHIGHARTYTLADAYARYMRMRGYNVLLPMAFHYTGTPVLAMARRLAEGDPELVKDFVKIYKVPEDKLKELTDPLAMARYFHEEIKEGMRRIGYSIDWRREFTTIDPQYNKFIEWQFRRLQRAGYITRGSHPVGWCPKDGNPVGQHDTVGDVEPEIGEFTLIKFRFGEWVMPTATLRPETVFGVTNIWLNPKATYVKALVDGECWIVSQECAEKLTYQNRNVKVLERFEGKALIGKTVGNPAVGSEVLILPADFVDPGNATGVVMSVPGHAPYDYVALENIKADDARLREFGLSVEAVRAIRPISVIEVPAYSEIPAADVVRRMGITVQTDPKLEDATKEVYRHEFHNGKMRRNTGKYAELPVAEAKERVKQDLIAEGKATTMYELLNRPVRCRCGTECVVKIFEDQWFIDYGNPEWKALAHKCLARMRILPEELRSEYVYVIDWLREKACARRSGLGTRLPWDRSWIIESLSDSTIYMAYYTIARHINAYGIRAEQLTDEIFDYVFLGIGDAGEISDKTGIDKGVLEEMRREFLYFYPLDSRHSAHELIPNHLTFMIFNHTAIFPENLWPRQIVTNGHVTMEGAKMSKSFGNIIPLREGLAMFGADPIRLSVLATAELLQDADFSPAVARAMRDRLERLYRLAAETLKGQGEASGEQANIDKWMLSRLQGHIARATEAMEKLFVRKAINTIMFDLDQDVQWYQKRVKASGRGVPAKTLRETLRVQVLMLAPFAPHICEELWEMMGENGFVSLAPWPKPDENMVDEGVEEVESLIRSLLEDTLEILRATGITPKRVCYYAAAPWKWQVYMKALEMASGGKLNQGILMKRLMEDPGLRAKAKEVAGFAGKIVEEINRTPQEKRQRLLKVGIIDEIQALKDAGDFLRSELNAEIRLYTEESPQIYDPKNRAHLAKPWRPAIYIE
;
A
#
# COMPACT_ATOMS: atom_id res chain seq x y z
N MET A 1 -10.97 -12.55 -28.32
CA MET A 1 -9.97 -13.41 -27.63
C MET A 1 -8.77 -13.66 -28.53
N GLU A 2 -8.93 -14.36 -29.65
CA GLU A 2 -7.83 -14.66 -30.60
C GLU A 2 -7.15 -13.40 -31.16
N PHE A 3 -7.94 -12.36 -31.49
CA PHE A 3 -7.46 -11.08 -32.01
C PHE A 3 -6.36 -10.41 -31.14
N LEU A 4 -6.62 -10.16 -29.85
CA LEU A 4 -5.63 -9.51 -28.97
C LEU A 4 -4.42 -10.40 -28.72
N ARG A 5 -4.62 -11.72 -28.61
CA ARG A 5 -3.53 -12.66 -28.38
C ARG A 5 -2.52 -12.65 -29.52
N LEU A 6 -2.96 -12.60 -30.78
CA LEU A 6 -2.08 -12.51 -31.93
C LEU A 6 -1.26 -11.21 -31.94
N ILE A 7 -1.88 -10.10 -31.54
CA ILE A 7 -1.21 -8.81 -31.38
C ILE A 7 -0.15 -8.88 -30.27
N GLU A 8 -0.51 -9.43 -29.11
CA GLU A 8 0.39 -9.61 -27.97
C GLU A 8 1.62 -10.43 -28.34
N GLU A 9 1.42 -11.61 -28.95
CA GLU A 9 2.50 -12.50 -29.38
C GLU A 9 3.41 -11.83 -30.44
N LYS A 10 2.83 -11.11 -31.41
CA LYS A 10 3.56 -10.35 -32.43
C LYS A 10 4.51 -9.32 -31.80
N TRP A 11 4.01 -8.50 -30.88
CA TRP A 11 4.79 -7.39 -30.32
C TRP A 11 5.79 -7.85 -29.27
N GLN A 12 5.47 -8.87 -28.48
CA GLN A 12 6.42 -9.49 -27.56
C GLN A 12 7.65 -10.01 -28.32
N LYS A 13 7.43 -10.74 -29.42
CA LYS A 13 8.51 -11.23 -30.29
C LYS A 13 9.33 -10.09 -30.88
N ARG A 14 8.68 -9.06 -31.44
CA ARG A 14 9.39 -7.92 -32.05
C ARG A 14 10.22 -7.12 -31.03
N TRP A 15 9.71 -6.92 -29.82
CA TRP A 15 10.46 -6.25 -28.76
C TRP A 15 11.69 -7.04 -28.32
N GLU A 16 11.57 -8.37 -28.26
CA GLU A 16 12.68 -9.27 -27.93
C GLU A 16 13.75 -9.29 -29.04
N GLU A 17 13.33 -9.44 -30.30
CA GLU A 17 14.24 -9.43 -31.47
C GLU A 17 14.98 -8.09 -31.59
N ALA A 18 14.28 -6.97 -31.38
CA ALA A 18 14.86 -5.63 -31.42
C ALA A 18 15.57 -5.21 -30.12
N ARG A 19 15.46 -6.01 -29.04
CA ARG A 19 16.09 -5.79 -27.73
C ARG A 19 15.83 -4.39 -27.14
N ILE A 20 14.64 -3.83 -27.36
CA ILE A 20 14.37 -2.42 -27.06
C ILE A 20 14.33 -2.08 -25.56
N PHE A 21 14.28 -3.08 -24.69
CA PHE A 21 14.27 -2.93 -23.23
C PHE A 21 15.61 -3.28 -22.58
N GLU A 22 16.61 -3.65 -23.37
CA GLU A 22 17.97 -3.90 -22.90
C GLU A 22 18.74 -2.58 -22.72
N ALA A 23 18.90 -2.13 -21.46
CA ALA A 23 19.54 -0.85 -21.18
C ALA A 23 21.06 -0.98 -20.98
N ASN A 24 21.82 -0.16 -21.71
CA ASN A 24 23.26 0.03 -21.54
C ASN A 24 23.54 1.49 -21.14
N PRO A 25 24.65 1.80 -20.45
CA PRO A 25 25.02 3.18 -20.13
C PRO A 25 25.07 4.07 -21.36
N ASP A 26 24.34 5.19 -21.33
CA ASP A 26 24.29 6.18 -22.40
C ASP A 26 24.42 7.59 -21.79
N PRO A 27 25.64 8.16 -21.75
CA PRO A 27 25.89 9.48 -21.18
C PRO A 27 25.12 10.63 -21.85
N SER A 28 24.57 10.43 -23.05
CA SER A 28 23.79 11.46 -23.76
C SER A 28 22.35 11.59 -23.24
N ARG A 29 21.88 10.61 -22.45
CA ARG A 29 20.51 10.56 -21.92
C ARG A 29 20.50 10.55 -20.40
N PRO A 30 19.52 11.21 -19.75
CA PRO A 30 19.32 11.06 -18.33
C PRO A 30 18.91 9.62 -18.01
N LYS A 31 19.52 9.02 -16.98
CA LYS A 31 19.22 7.66 -16.54
C LYS A 31 17.97 7.61 -15.67
N PHE A 32 17.27 6.48 -15.69
CA PHE A 32 16.21 6.18 -14.72
C PHE A 32 16.26 4.70 -14.32
N PHE A 33 16.72 4.42 -13.12
CA PHE A 33 16.82 3.07 -12.58
C PHE A 33 15.66 2.77 -11.62
N ILE A 34 14.82 1.84 -12.02
CA ILE A 34 13.61 1.45 -11.32
C ILE A 34 13.65 -0.04 -10.98
N THR A 35 13.24 -0.40 -9.77
CA THR A 35 13.12 -1.80 -9.36
C THR A 35 11.80 -2.03 -8.65
N VAL A 36 11.37 -3.29 -8.66
CA VAL A 36 10.27 -3.81 -7.84
C VAL A 36 10.81 -4.97 -7.01
N ALA A 37 10.19 -5.27 -5.87
CA ALA A 37 10.57 -6.43 -5.08
C ALA A 37 10.52 -7.71 -5.91
N TYR A 38 11.66 -8.41 -6.00
CA TYR A 38 11.72 -9.72 -6.62
C TYR A 38 10.77 -10.72 -5.94
N PRO A 39 10.12 -11.62 -6.69
CA PRO A 39 9.18 -12.57 -6.12
C PRO A 39 9.87 -13.76 -5.46
N TYR A 40 9.20 -14.36 -4.49
CA TYR A 40 9.51 -15.71 -4.00
C TYR A 40 8.92 -16.76 -4.95
N PRO A 41 9.70 -17.67 -5.52
CA PRO A 41 9.20 -18.69 -6.43
C PRO A 41 8.73 -19.93 -5.67
N ASN A 42 7.74 -19.76 -4.79
CA ASN A 42 7.07 -20.87 -4.10
C ASN A 42 5.64 -21.09 -4.61
N SER A 43 5.15 -20.29 -5.54
CA SER A 43 3.82 -20.43 -6.14
C SER A 43 3.75 -19.61 -7.42
N PRO A 44 2.78 -19.86 -8.32
CA PRO A 44 2.56 -18.97 -9.45
C PRO A 44 2.15 -17.58 -8.94
N GLN A 45 2.53 -16.54 -9.67
CA GLN A 45 1.92 -15.22 -9.46
C GLN A 45 0.42 -15.31 -9.75
N HIS A 46 -0.39 -14.72 -8.89
CA HIS A 46 -1.80 -14.41 -9.18
C HIS A 46 -2.01 -12.95 -9.58
N ILE A 47 -3.22 -12.60 -10.05
CA ILE A 47 -3.59 -11.24 -10.50
C ILE A 47 -3.25 -10.16 -9.46
N GLY A 48 -3.40 -10.45 -8.17
CA GLY A 48 -3.01 -9.50 -7.12
C GLY A 48 -1.55 -9.03 -7.20
N HIS A 49 -0.61 -9.89 -7.60
CA HIS A 49 0.78 -9.48 -7.82
C HIS A 49 0.90 -8.54 -9.02
N ALA A 50 0.09 -8.74 -10.07
CA ALA A 50 0.19 -7.97 -11.31
C ALA A 50 0.09 -6.47 -11.08
N ARG A 51 -0.64 -6.01 -10.05
CA ARG A 51 -0.71 -4.57 -9.72
C ARG A 51 0.66 -3.96 -9.47
N THR A 52 1.42 -4.52 -8.54
CA THR A 52 2.73 -3.98 -8.12
C THR A 52 3.73 -3.96 -9.28
N TYR A 53 3.80 -5.05 -10.06
CA TYR A 53 4.72 -5.15 -11.20
C TYR A 53 4.27 -4.30 -12.41
N THR A 54 2.96 -4.27 -12.72
CA THR A 54 2.42 -3.45 -13.82
C THR A 54 2.59 -1.96 -13.52
N LEU A 55 2.42 -1.54 -12.26
CA LEU A 55 2.65 -0.16 -11.85
C LEU A 55 4.11 0.27 -12.10
N ALA A 56 5.08 -0.59 -11.73
CA ALA A 56 6.49 -0.34 -11.99
C ALA A 56 6.79 -0.28 -13.49
N ASP A 57 6.25 -1.20 -14.29
CA ASP A 57 6.43 -1.23 -15.74
C ASP A 57 5.77 -0.03 -16.45
N ALA A 58 4.56 0.36 -16.06
CA ALA A 58 3.89 1.54 -16.60
C ALA A 58 4.71 2.81 -16.32
N TYR A 59 5.30 2.92 -15.13
CA TYR A 59 6.18 4.05 -14.83
C TYR A 59 7.49 3.99 -15.62
N ALA A 60 8.10 2.81 -15.76
CA ALA A 60 9.28 2.61 -16.58
C ALA A 60 9.04 3.01 -18.05
N ARG A 61 7.90 2.60 -18.63
CA ARG A 61 7.50 2.97 -19.99
C ARG A 61 7.28 4.47 -20.12
N TYR A 62 6.56 5.09 -19.18
CA TYR A 62 6.38 6.52 -19.15
C TYR A 62 7.71 7.28 -19.10
N MET A 63 8.64 6.90 -18.23
CA MET A 63 9.95 7.54 -18.13
C MET A 63 10.78 7.35 -19.40
N ARG A 64 10.66 6.20 -20.08
CA ARG A 64 11.30 5.96 -21.38
C ARG A 64 10.78 6.94 -22.43
N MET A 65 9.46 7.14 -22.50
CA MET A 65 8.81 8.13 -23.37
C MET A 65 9.15 9.58 -22.97
N ARG A 66 9.49 9.84 -21.71
CA ARG A 66 10.03 11.14 -21.26
C ARG A 66 11.49 11.38 -21.67
N GLY A 67 12.11 10.44 -22.39
CA GLY A 67 13.48 10.54 -22.92
C GLY A 67 14.56 9.87 -22.06
N TYR A 68 14.20 9.29 -20.92
CA TYR A 68 15.17 8.66 -20.02
C TYR A 68 15.68 7.34 -20.58
N ASN A 69 16.94 7.02 -20.29
CA ASN A 69 17.48 5.68 -20.45
C ASN A 69 17.08 4.83 -19.23
N VAL A 70 16.05 4.00 -19.41
CA VAL A 70 15.38 3.30 -18.31
C VAL A 70 15.93 1.89 -18.14
N LEU A 71 16.38 1.58 -16.92
CA LEU A 71 16.72 0.23 -16.50
C LEU A 71 15.63 -0.31 -15.55
N LEU A 72 14.95 -1.38 -15.97
CA LEU A 72 14.05 -2.20 -15.16
C LEU A 72 14.53 -3.66 -15.21
N PRO A 73 15.23 -4.17 -14.20
CA PRO A 73 15.68 -5.55 -14.14
C PRO A 73 14.75 -6.42 -13.27
N MET A 74 14.95 -7.74 -13.31
CA MET A 74 14.25 -8.70 -12.45
C MET A 74 15.18 -9.86 -12.05
N ALA A 75 14.98 -10.39 -10.85
CA ALA A 75 15.64 -11.55 -10.25
C ALA A 75 14.63 -12.31 -9.38
N PHE A 76 15.05 -13.39 -8.73
CA PHE A 76 14.15 -14.27 -7.97
C PHE A 76 14.71 -14.61 -6.58
N HIS A 77 13.85 -14.49 -5.56
CA HIS A 77 14.23 -14.64 -4.15
C HIS A 77 14.03 -16.07 -3.66
N TYR A 78 15.11 -16.84 -3.64
CA TYR A 78 15.11 -18.24 -3.21
C TYR A 78 15.39 -18.40 -1.72
N THR A 79 15.96 -17.38 -1.08
CA THR A 79 16.40 -17.40 0.32
C THR A 79 15.22 -17.60 1.26
N GLY A 80 15.41 -18.39 2.31
CA GLY A 80 14.43 -18.62 3.37
C GLY A 80 13.94 -20.06 3.45
N THR A 81 12.85 -20.24 4.20
CA THR A 81 12.23 -21.53 4.52
C THR A 81 10.89 -21.83 3.83
N PRO A 82 10.12 -20.89 3.23
CA PRO A 82 8.81 -21.20 2.65
C PRO A 82 8.81 -22.33 1.62
N VAL A 83 9.78 -22.34 0.71
CA VAL A 83 9.91 -23.41 -0.30
C VAL A 83 10.19 -24.76 0.35
N LEU A 84 11.08 -24.80 1.36
CA LEU A 84 11.40 -26.03 2.09
C LEU A 84 10.18 -26.58 2.82
N ALA A 85 9.45 -25.71 3.52
CA ALA A 85 8.24 -26.08 4.23
C ALA A 85 7.17 -26.63 3.27
N MET A 86 7.01 -25.99 2.11
CA MET A 86 6.02 -26.42 1.12
C MET A 86 6.40 -27.73 0.43
N ALA A 87 7.68 -27.91 0.08
CA ALA A 87 8.19 -29.15 -0.50
C ALA A 87 8.05 -30.34 0.47
N ARG A 88 8.33 -30.12 1.77
CA ARG A 88 8.13 -31.13 2.80
C ARG A 88 6.66 -31.54 2.95
N ARG A 89 5.74 -30.57 3.03
CA ARG A 89 4.29 -30.85 3.08
C ARG A 89 3.81 -31.64 1.86
N LEU A 90 4.34 -31.32 0.68
CA LEU A 90 4.01 -32.06 -0.54
C LEU A 90 4.54 -33.51 -0.48
N ALA A 91 5.76 -33.72 0.04
CA ALA A 91 6.34 -35.05 0.25
C ALA A 91 5.57 -35.89 1.27
N GLU A 92 5.02 -35.25 2.31
CA GLU A 92 4.17 -35.88 3.33
C GLU A 92 2.75 -36.20 2.82
N GLY A 93 2.39 -35.76 1.61
CA GLY A 93 1.09 -36.05 1.00
C GLY A 93 -0.05 -35.21 1.56
N ASP A 94 0.22 -33.98 2.01
CA ASP A 94 -0.79 -33.04 2.50
C ASP A 94 -1.95 -32.89 1.49
N PRO A 95 -3.17 -33.37 1.80
CA PRO A 95 -4.28 -33.40 0.85
C PRO A 95 -4.73 -32.02 0.38
N GLU A 96 -4.64 -31.00 1.24
CA GLU A 96 -5.00 -29.62 0.88
C GLU A 96 -3.97 -29.05 -0.10
N LEU A 97 -2.68 -29.25 0.19
CA LEU A 97 -1.62 -28.73 -0.67
C LEU A 97 -1.61 -29.40 -2.05
N VAL A 98 -1.79 -30.72 -2.11
CA VAL A 98 -1.89 -31.46 -3.38
C VAL A 98 -3.09 -30.95 -4.19
N LYS A 99 -4.24 -30.74 -3.54
CA LYS A 99 -5.42 -30.17 -4.18
C LYS A 99 -5.14 -28.77 -4.73
N ASP A 100 -4.46 -27.91 -3.97
CA ASP A 100 -4.11 -26.55 -4.40
C ASP A 100 -3.18 -26.57 -5.62
N PHE A 101 -2.15 -27.44 -5.61
CA PHE A 101 -1.20 -27.57 -6.72
C PHE A 101 -1.89 -27.96 -8.03
N VAL A 102 -2.76 -28.97 -7.98
CA VAL A 102 -3.44 -29.46 -9.18
C VAL A 102 -4.57 -28.52 -9.60
N LYS A 103 -5.43 -28.10 -8.67
CA LYS A 103 -6.66 -27.38 -9.01
C LYS A 103 -6.47 -25.88 -9.16
N ILE A 104 -5.66 -25.25 -8.30
CA ILE A 104 -5.46 -23.80 -8.29
C ILE A 104 -4.23 -23.45 -9.12
N TYR A 105 -3.08 -24.04 -8.82
CA TYR A 105 -1.82 -23.70 -9.51
C TYR A 105 -1.66 -24.36 -10.87
N LYS A 106 -2.54 -25.30 -11.23
CA LYS A 106 -2.52 -26.03 -12.50
C LYS A 106 -1.20 -26.75 -12.77
N VAL A 107 -0.53 -27.21 -11.70
CA VAL A 107 0.67 -28.02 -11.82
C VAL A 107 0.28 -29.40 -12.38
N PRO A 108 0.93 -29.88 -13.46
CA PRO A 108 0.71 -31.23 -13.97
C PRO A 108 0.98 -32.30 -12.90
N GLU A 109 0.10 -33.30 -12.79
CA GLU A 109 0.20 -34.32 -11.73
C GLU A 109 1.52 -35.12 -11.79
N ASP A 110 2.04 -35.37 -12.99
CA ASP A 110 3.31 -36.05 -13.22
C ASP A 110 4.51 -35.26 -12.67
N LYS A 111 4.38 -33.94 -12.49
CA LYS A 111 5.42 -33.08 -11.94
C LYS A 111 5.44 -33.03 -10.41
N LEU A 112 4.36 -33.40 -9.72
CA LEU A 112 4.27 -33.26 -8.26
C LEU A 112 5.38 -34.00 -7.52
N LYS A 113 5.78 -35.18 -8.00
CA LYS A 113 6.87 -35.95 -7.39
C LYS A 113 8.21 -35.21 -7.46
N GLU A 114 8.51 -34.57 -8.58
CA GLU A 114 9.74 -33.75 -8.74
C GLU A 114 9.73 -32.55 -7.79
N LEU A 115 8.57 -31.92 -7.59
CA LEU A 115 8.42 -30.75 -6.72
C LEU A 115 8.53 -31.07 -5.23
N THR A 116 8.70 -32.34 -4.83
CA THR A 116 9.07 -32.67 -3.43
C THR A 116 10.50 -32.26 -3.09
N ASP A 117 11.35 -32.04 -4.10
CA ASP A 117 12.65 -31.40 -3.93
C ASP A 117 12.50 -29.86 -3.89
N PRO A 118 12.99 -29.17 -2.84
CA PRO A 118 12.85 -27.73 -2.71
C PRO A 118 13.44 -26.92 -3.88
N LEU A 119 14.58 -27.34 -4.43
CA LEU A 119 15.22 -26.60 -5.52
C LEU A 119 14.49 -26.81 -6.85
N ALA A 120 14.00 -28.03 -7.10
CA ALA A 120 13.15 -28.32 -8.25
C ALA A 120 11.86 -27.50 -8.20
N MET A 121 11.23 -27.42 -7.02
CA MET A 121 10.06 -26.58 -6.79
C MET A 121 10.33 -25.10 -7.08
N ALA A 122 11.40 -24.55 -6.50
CA ALA A 122 11.75 -23.15 -6.72
C ALA A 122 12.05 -22.84 -8.19
N ARG A 123 12.77 -23.73 -8.89
CA ARG A 123 13.03 -23.59 -10.34
C ARG A 123 11.76 -23.65 -11.17
N TYR A 124 10.84 -24.56 -10.86
CA TYR A 124 9.57 -24.66 -11.56
C TYR A 124 8.76 -23.36 -11.46
N PHE A 125 8.58 -22.84 -10.24
CA PHE A 125 7.80 -21.61 -10.06
C PHE A 125 8.54 -20.35 -10.51
N HIS A 126 9.88 -20.33 -10.49
CA HIS A 126 10.65 -19.27 -11.13
C HIS A 126 10.29 -19.18 -12.62
N GLU A 127 10.40 -20.26 -13.39
CA GLU A 127 10.08 -20.25 -14.82
C GLU A 127 8.60 -19.90 -15.07
N GLU A 128 7.68 -20.39 -14.22
CA GLU A 128 6.26 -20.04 -14.27
C GLU A 128 6.01 -18.53 -14.13
N ILE A 129 6.68 -17.90 -13.15
CA ILE A 129 6.57 -16.46 -12.90
C ILE A 129 7.21 -15.67 -14.03
N LYS A 130 8.42 -16.06 -14.46
CA LYS A 130 9.16 -15.41 -15.55
C LYS A 130 8.35 -15.41 -16.84
N GLU A 131 7.75 -16.55 -17.18
CA GLU A 131 6.88 -16.66 -18.35
C GLU A 131 5.62 -15.79 -18.19
N GLY A 132 5.02 -15.73 -16.99
CA GLY A 132 3.94 -14.79 -16.69
C GLY A 132 4.33 -13.32 -16.94
N MET A 133 5.51 -12.90 -16.48
CA MET A 133 6.04 -11.55 -16.66
C MET A 133 6.36 -11.21 -18.13
N ARG A 134 6.85 -12.19 -18.91
CA ARG A 134 7.05 -12.03 -20.36
C ARG A 134 5.73 -11.92 -21.10
N ARG A 135 4.75 -12.79 -20.81
CA ARG A 135 3.43 -12.81 -21.47
C ARG A 135 2.56 -11.59 -21.16
N ILE A 136 2.72 -10.95 -20.01
CA ILE A 136 2.06 -9.65 -19.74
C ILE A 136 2.82 -8.46 -20.37
N GLY A 137 4.00 -8.69 -20.94
CA GLY A 137 4.77 -7.71 -21.68
C GLY A 137 5.50 -6.68 -20.80
N TYR A 138 6.07 -7.09 -19.67
CA TYR A 138 6.90 -6.17 -18.88
C TYR A 138 8.22 -5.84 -19.60
N SER A 139 8.62 -4.56 -19.54
CA SER A 139 9.82 -4.01 -20.18
C SER A 139 11.11 -4.28 -19.40
N ILE A 140 11.34 -5.57 -19.08
CA ILE A 140 12.43 -6.06 -18.24
C ILE A 140 13.70 -6.35 -19.07
N ASP A 141 14.86 -5.93 -18.55
CA ASP A 141 16.18 -6.36 -19.04
C ASP A 141 16.57 -7.70 -18.39
N TRP A 142 16.23 -8.81 -19.06
CA TRP A 142 16.46 -10.18 -18.57
C TRP A 142 17.94 -10.59 -18.53
N ARG A 143 18.87 -9.83 -19.10
CA ARG A 143 20.30 -10.15 -19.04
C ARG A 143 20.88 -10.04 -17.63
N ARG A 144 20.15 -9.35 -16.75
CA ARG A 144 20.50 -9.06 -15.35
C ARG A 144 19.83 -9.99 -14.35
N GLU A 145 19.21 -11.05 -14.84
CA GLU A 145 18.60 -12.08 -14.02
C GLU A 145 19.64 -12.84 -13.19
N PHE A 146 19.25 -13.15 -11.94
CA PHE A 146 19.99 -14.02 -11.02
C PHE A 146 19.00 -14.59 -9.99
N THR A 147 19.44 -15.57 -9.21
CA THR A 147 18.73 -16.07 -8.03
C THR A 147 19.53 -15.79 -6.76
N THR A 148 18.85 -15.64 -5.62
CA THR A 148 19.55 -15.33 -4.37
C THR A 148 20.37 -16.49 -3.79
N ILE A 149 20.34 -17.67 -4.43
CA ILE A 149 21.20 -18.80 -4.08
C ILE A 149 22.38 -18.97 -5.05
N ASP A 150 22.47 -18.12 -6.08
CA ASP A 150 23.58 -18.16 -7.03
C ASP A 150 24.91 -17.93 -6.28
N PRO A 151 25.94 -18.75 -6.53
CA PRO A 151 27.23 -18.59 -5.86
C PRO A 151 27.83 -17.19 -5.98
N GLN A 152 27.66 -16.54 -7.13
CA GLN A 152 28.12 -15.17 -7.39
C GLN A 152 27.37 -14.13 -6.55
N TYR A 153 26.05 -14.28 -6.42
CA TYR A 153 25.26 -13.40 -5.56
C TYR A 153 25.59 -13.61 -4.08
N ASN A 154 25.83 -14.86 -3.66
CA ASN A 154 26.27 -15.16 -2.30
C ASN A 154 27.56 -14.41 -1.94
N LYS A 155 28.50 -14.21 -2.88
CA LYS A 155 29.71 -13.41 -2.64
C LYS A 155 29.41 -11.93 -2.39
N PHE A 156 28.45 -11.37 -3.12
CA PHE A 156 27.96 -10.02 -2.89
C PHE A 156 27.31 -9.87 -1.49
N ILE A 157 26.53 -10.86 -1.07
CA ILE A 157 25.93 -10.86 0.28
C ILE A 157 26.98 -11.07 1.38
N GLU A 158 27.97 -11.94 1.16
CA GLU A 158 29.09 -12.09 2.10
C GLU A 158 29.84 -10.76 2.30
N TRP A 159 30.11 -10.04 1.21
CA TRP A 159 30.72 -8.71 1.22
C TRP A 159 29.88 -7.69 2.00
N GLN A 160 28.57 -7.63 1.73
CA GLN A 160 27.63 -6.77 2.45
C GLN A 160 27.71 -7.02 3.96
N PHE A 161 27.65 -8.29 4.38
CA PHE A 161 27.62 -8.63 5.79
C PHE A 161 28.96 -8.34 6.48
N ARG A 162 30.10 -8.59 5.83
CA ARG A 162 31.42 -8.18 6.36
C ARG A 162 31.51 -6.68 6.57
N ARG A 163 30.93 -5.89 5.65
CA ARG A 163 30.82 -4.43 5.77
C ARG A 163 30.01 -4.02 7.00
N LEU A 164 28.80 -4.57 7.16
CA LEU A 164 27.96 -4.29 8.33
C LEU A 164 28.64 -4.69 9.64
N GLN A 165 29.35 -5.82 9.66
CA GLN A 165 30.10 -6.28 10.83
C GLN A 165 31.26 -5.32 11.16
N ARG A 166 32.05 -4.91 10.17
CA ARG A 166 33.15 -3.93 10.38
C ARG A 166 32.64 -2.57 10.84
N ALA A 167 31.41 -2.19 10.46
CA ALA A 167 30.75 -0.97 10.92
C ALA A 167 30.14 -1.09 12.33
N GLY A 168 30.18 -2.28 12.96
CA GLY A 168 29.63 -2.50 14.29
C GLY A 168 28.11 -2.69 14.35
N TYR A 169 27.46 -2.92 13.20
CA TYR A 169 26.00 -3.07 13.11
C TYR A 169 25.51 -4.52 13.25
N ILE A 170 26.42 -5.48 13.41
CA ILE A 170 26.08 -6.88 13.66
C ILE A 170 26.35 -7.21 15.13
N THR A 171 25.30 -7.57 15.86
CA THR A 171 25.36 -7.96 17.27
C THR A 171 25.01 -9.44 17.44
N ARG A 172 25.28 -9.98 18.63
CA ARG A 172 24.95 -11.36 18.99
C ARG A 172 24.29 -11.37 20.36
N GLY A 173 23.18 -12.09 20.49
CA GLY A 173 22.39 -12.11 21.73
C GLY A 173 21.39 -13.25 21.78
N SER A 174 20.51 -13.21 22.77
CA SER A 174 19.45 -14.19 22.94
C SER A 174 18.17 -13.77 22.21
N HIS A 175 17.50 -14.71 21.52
CA HIS A 175 16.26 -14.41 20.78
C HIS A 175 15.15 -15.39 21.11
N PRO A 176 13.96 -14.92 21.54
CA PRO A 176 12.81 -15.79 21.69
C PRO A 176 12.16 -16.07 20.33
N VAL A 177 11.79 -17.32 20.08
CA VAL A 177 11.02 -17.74 18.91
C VAL A 177 9.88 -18.67 19.30
N GLY A 178 8.79 -18.65 18.51
CA GLY A 178 7.82 -19.73 18.55
C GLY A 178 8.50 -21.05 18.19
N TRP A 179 8.25 -22.10 18.96
CA TRP A 179 8.93 -23.38 18.85
C TRP A 179 7.94 -24.53 18.93
N CYS A 180 8.10 -25.54 18.06
CA CYS A 180 7.40 -26.81 18.19
C CYS A 180 8.26 -27.80 19.01
N PRO A 181 7.85 -28.18 20.23
CA PRO A 181 8.57 -29.17 21.05
C PRO A 181 8.79 -30.51 20.36
N LYS A 182 7.83 -30.94 19.52
CA LYS A 182 7.85 -32.24 18.85
C LYS A 182 8.73 -32.24 17.60
N ASP A 183 8.57 -31.24 16.74
CA ASP A 183 9.28 -31.17 15.46
C ASP A 183 10.69 -30.59 15.60
N GLY A 184 10.98 -29.92 16.72
CA GLY A 184 12.31 -29.44 17.03
C GLY A 184 12.77 -28.29 16.11
N ASN A 185 11.85 -27.43 15.68
CA ASN A 185 12.12 -26.29 14.80
C ASN A 185 11.38 -25.02 15.26
N PRO A 186 11.89 -23.83 14.87
CA PRO A 186 11.13 -22.60 15.01
C PRO A 186 9.87 -22.68 14.13
N VAL A 187 8.76 -22.14 14.62
CA VAL A 187 7.49 -22.07 13.89
C VAL A 187 7.15 -20.62 13.60
N GLY A 188 6.78 -20.33 12.34
CA GLY A 188 6.12 -19.09 11.95
C GLY A 188 4.70 -19.37 11.46
N GLN A 189 4.05 -18.34 10.91
CA GLN A 189 2.66 -18.40 10.42
C GLN A 189 2.37 -19.67 9.59
N HIS A 190 3.22 -20.00 8.64
CA HIS A 190 2.96 -21.11 7.71
C HIS A 190 3.13 -22.52 8.33
N ASP A 191 3.78 -22.60 9.50
CA ASP A 191 4.04 -23.85 10.22
C ASP A 191 2.93 -24.20 11.23
N THR A 192 1.97 -23.29 11.44
CA THR A 192 0.88 -23.46 12.41
C THR A 192 -0.44 -23.83 11.74
N VAL A 193 -1.33 -24.46 12.52
CA VAL A 193 -2.70 -24.77 12.09
C VAL A 193 -3.47 -23.46 11.95
N GLY A 194 -4.11 -23.26 10.80
CA GLY A 194 -4.88 -22.05 10.51
C GLY A 194 -4.04 -20.82 10.13
N ASP A 195 -2.74 -21.00 9.87
CA ASP A 195 -1.81 -19.93 9.48
C ASP A 195 -1.80 -18.76 10.49
N VAL A 196 -1.62 -19.08 11.78
CA VAL A 196 -1.55 -18.14 12.90
C VAL A 196 -0.09 -17.85 13.25
N GLU A 197 0.34 -16.59 13.16
CA GLU A 197 1.71 -16.19 13.57
C GLU A 197 1.82 -16.22 15.10
N PRO A 198 2.85 -16.86 15.70
CA PRO A 198 3.05 -16.84 17.15
C PRO A 198 3.37 -15.43 17.67
N GLU A 199 2.51 -14.87 18.52
CA GLU A 199 2.77 -13.56 19.15
C GLU A 199 3.50 -13.75 20.47
N ILE A 200 4.78 -13.34 20.54
CA ILE A 200 5.60 -13.52 21.73
C ILE A 200 5.54 -12.27 22.61
N GLY A 201 5.21 -12.46 23.88
CA GLY A 201 5.23 -11.41 24.90
C GLY A 201 6.16 -11.75 26.07
N GLU A 202 6.68 -10.73 26.73
CA GLU A 202 7.50 -10.87 27.93
C GLU A 202 6.68 -10.55 29.18
N PHE A 203 6.45 -11.56 30.03
CA PHE A 203 5.82 -11.40 31.33
C PHE A 203 6.86 -11.07 32.40
N THR A 204 6.49 -10.20 33.34
CA THR A 204 7.22 -10.01 34.59
C THR A 204 6.74 -11.05 35.60
N LEU A 205 7.66 -11.85 36.13
CA LEU A 205 7.42 -12.86 37.15
C LEU A 205 7.77 -12.28 38.53
N ILE A 206 6.75 -11.85 39.29
CA ILE A 206 6.92 -11.24 40.61
C ILE A 206 6.93 -12.35 41.68
N LYS A 207 8.01 -12.46 42.45
CA LYS A 207 8.25 -13.57 43.37
C LYS A 207 7.59 -13.31 44.73
N PHE A 208 6.39 -13.81 44.94
CA PHE A 208 5.72 -13.77 46.25
C PHE A 208 6.38 -14.76 47.21
N ARG A 209 6.65 -14.35 48.46
CA ARG A 209 7.37 -15.17 49.43
C ARG A 209 6.42 -16.17 50.10
N PHE A 210 6.80 -17.44 50.15
CA PHE A 210 6.06 -18.53 50.78
C PHE A 210 7.00 -19.39 51.64
N GLY A 211 7.27 -18.95 52.86
CA GLY A 211 8.32 -19.55 53.70
C GLY A 211 9.69 -19.43 53.03
N GLU A 212 10.37 -20.55 52.82
CA GLU A 212 11.65 -20.64 52.07
C GLU A 212 11.47 -20.72 50.55
N TRP A 213 10.23 -20.78 50.07
CA TRP A 213 9.89 -20.89 48.64
C TRP A 213 9.40 -19.54 48.11
N VAL A 214 9.43 -19.39 46.78
CA VAL A 214 8.76 -18.29 46.08
C VAL A 214 7.65 -18.80 45.18
N MET A 215 6.61 -17.99 45.03
CA MET A 215 5.48 -18.17 44.11
C MET A 215 5.52 -17.05 43.07
N PRO A 216 6.20 -17.26 41.93
CA PRO A 216 6.27 -16.25 40.88
C PRO A 216 4.91 -16.06 40.20
N THR A 217 4.33 -14.87 40.34
CA THR A 217 3.10 -14.48 39.64
C THR A 217 3.46 -13.82 38.31
N ALA A 218 2.78 -14.20 37.24
CA ALA A 218 3.03 -13.61 35.93
C ALA A 218 2.13 -12.40 35.67
N THR A 219 2.71 -11.28 35.23
CA THR A 219 1.94 -10.07 34.88
C THR A 219 2.59 -9.28 33.73
N LEU A 220 1.75 -8.64 32.91
CA LEU A 220 2.14 -7.60 31.95
C LEU A 220 2.08 -6.18 32.53
N ARG A 221 1.62 -6.06 33.78
CA ARG A 221 1.35 -4.83 34.51
C ARG A 221 2.06 -4.82 35.87
N PRO A 222 3.41 -4.86 35.91
CA PRO A 222 4.17 -4.91 37.15
C PRO A 222 3.91 -3.73 38.09
N GLU A 223 3.51 -2.56 37.57
CA GLU A 223 3.14 -1.39 38.37
C GLU A 223 1.97 -1.63 39.31
N THR A 224 1.13 -2.64 39.03
CA THR A 224 -0.07 -2.94 39.83
C THR A 224 0.21 -3.78 41.08
N VAL A 225 1.45 -4.22 41.28
CA VAL A 225 1.86 -5.09 42.42
C VAL A 225 1.50 -4.49 43.79
N PHE A 226 1.45 -3.16 43.93
CA PHE A 226 1.09 -2.46 45.16
C PHE A 226 -0.39 -2.63 45.54
N GLY A 227 -1.23 -3.02 44.59
CA GLY A 227 -2.67 -3.16 44.75
C GLY A 227 -3.15 -4.62 44.89
N VAL A 228 -2.21 -5.56 45.09
CA VAL A 228 -2.54 -6.98 45.16
C VAL A 228 -3.26 -7.30 46.47
N THR A 229 -4.42 -7.94 46.37
CA THR A 229 -5.26 -8.29 47.53
C THR A 229 -5.22 -9.77 47.90
N ASN A 230 -4.96 -10.63 46.92
CA ASN A 230 -4.90 -12.08 47.05
C ASN A 230 -4.13 -12.71 45.87
N ILE A 231 -3.84 -13.99 45.95
CA ILE A 231 -3.36 -14.80 44.82
C ILE A 231 -4.51 -15.69 44.34
N TRP A 232 -4.63 -15.85 43.03
CA TRP A 232 -5.53 -16.82 42.39
C TRP A 232 -4.77 -18.07 41.97
N LEU A 233 -5.33 -19.23 42.29
CA LEU A 233 -4.73 -20.53 42.00
C LEU A 233 -5.83 -21.53 41.63
N ASN A 234 -5.58 -22.35 40.60
CA ASN A 234 -6.55 -23.36 40.18
C ASN A 234 -6.44 -24.59 41.10
N PRO A 235 -7.46 -24.91 41.93
CA PRO A 235 -7.33 -25.96 42.93
C PRO A 235 -7.18 -27.36 42.32
N LYS A 236 -7.61 -27.56 41.07
CA LYS A 236 -7.59 -28.86 40.36
C LYS A 236 -6.33 -29.06 39.51
N ALA A 237 -5.56 -27.99 39.26
CA ALA A 237 -4.35 -28.10 38.46
C ALA A 237 -3.17 -28.68 39.27
N THR A 238 -2.22 -29.29 38.56
CA THR A 238 -1.00 -29.80 39.17
C THR A 238 0.06 -28.70 39.24
N TYR A 239 0.56 -28.45 40.44
CA TYR A 239 1.67 -27.54 40.71
C TYR A 239 2.89 -28.33 41.14
N VAL A 240 4.06 -27.71 40.99
CA VAL A 240 5.34 -28.32 41.31
C VAL A 240 6.16 -27.42 42.21
N LYS A 241 6.88 -28.03 43.17
CA LYS A 241 8.06 -27.42 43.77
C LYS A 241 9.23 -27.75 42.87
N ALA A 242 9.90 -26.73 42.33
CA ALA A 242 11.02 -26.91 41.43
C ALA A 242 12.20 -26.02 41.84
N LEU A 243 13.41 -26.53 41.70
CA LEU A 243 14.61 -25.73 41.73
C LEU A 243 14.79 -25.10 40.33
N VAL A 244 14.67 -23.78 40.23
CA VAL A 244 14.81 -23.01 38.99
C VAL A 244 16.01 -22.09 39.15
N ASP A 245 17.07 -22.34 38.38
CA ASP A 245 18.34 -21.59 38.46
C ASP A 245 18.92 -21.51 39.89
N GLY A 246 18.68 -22.54 40.69
CA GLY A 246 19.10 -22.61 42.10
C GLY A 246 18.13 -22.01 43.11
N GLU A 247 16.99 -21.44 42.70
CA GLU A 247 15.96 -20.89 43.57
C GLU A 247 14.74 -21.82 43.67
N CYS A 248 14.14 -21.92 44.84
CA CYS A 248 13.03 -22.81 45.15
C CYS A 248 11.67 -22.19 44.76
N TRP A 249 11.09 -22.63 43.65
CA TRP A 249 9.86 -22.08 43.06
C TRP A 249 8.66 -23.01 43.24
N ILE A 250 7.47 -22.41 43.33
CA ILE A 250 6.17 -23.06 43.20
C ILE A 250 5.45 -22.48 41.98
N VAL A 251 5.25 -23.31 40.95
CA VAL A 251 4.61 -22.95 39.67
C VAL A 251 3.77 -24.11 39.13
N SER A 252 2.97 -23.91 38.09
CA SER A 252 2.30 -25.01 37.39
C SER A 252 3.29 -25.99 36.78
N GLN A 253 2.85 -27.23 36.56
CA GLN A 253 3.66 -28.22 35.86
C GLN A 253 4.06 -27.73 34.45
N GLU A 254 3.12 -27.15 33.72
CA GLU A 254 3.31 -26.64 32.37
C GLU A 254 4.34 -25.51 32.33
N CYS A 255 4.35 -24.62 33.34
CA CYS A 255 5.37 -23.59 33.47
C CYS A 255 6.77 -24.20 33.61
N ALA A 256 6.93 -25.18 34.50
CA ALA A 256 8.22 -25.83 34.72
C ALA A 256 8.77 -26.47 33.43
N GLU A 257 7.89 -27.05 32.60
CA GLU A 257 8.25 -27.57 31.28
C GLU A 257 8.64 -26.44 30.30
N LYS A 258 7.87 -25.37 30.22
CA LYS A 258 8.16 -24.22 29.34
C LYS A 258 9.49 -23.54 29.66
N LEU A 259 9.81 -23.39 30.95
CA LEU A 259 11.07 -22.75 31.39
C LEU A 259 12.31 -23.50 30.88
N THR A 260 12.23 -24.81 30.62
CA THR A 260 13.35 -25.57 30.04
C THR A 260 13.70 -25.14 28.61
N TYR A 261 12.76 -24.55 27.87
CA TYR A 261 13.00 -23.99 26.54
C TYR A 261 13.53 -22.55 26.59
N GLN A 262 13.54 -21.92 27.76
CA GLN A 262 13.91 -20.51 27.95
C GLN A 262 15.23 -20.36 28.72
N ASN A 263 16.15 -21.28 28.49
CA ASN A 263 17.50 -21.33 29.08
C ASN A 263 17.52 -21.30 30.61
N ARG A 264 16.50 -21.85 31.25
CA ARG A 264 16.48 -22.06 32.71
C ARG A 264 16.82 -23.49 33.06
N ASN A 265 17.58 -23.67 34.13
CA ASN A 265 17.83 -24.97 34.71
C ASN A 265 16.70 -25.33 35.70
N VAL A 266 15.84 -26.27 35.31
CA VAL A 266 14.65 -26.65 36.08
C VAL A 266 14.79 -28.09 36.58
N LYS A 267 14.70 -28.29 37.90
CA LYS A 267 14.61 -29.61 38.53
C LYS A 267 13.36 -29.69 39.40
N VAL A 268 12.38 -30.48 38.98
CA VAL A 268 11.16 -30.74 39.76
C VAL A 268 11.50 -31.61 40.98
N LEU A 269 11.08 -31.17 42.16
CA LEU A 269 11.30 -31.81 43.45
C LEU A 269 10.05 -32.53 43.96
N GLU A 270 8.89 -31.91 43.83
CA GLU A 270 7.60 -32.41 44.32
C GLU A 270 6.47 -31.98 43.37
N ARG A 271 5.44 -32.83 43.21
CA ARG A 271 4.20 -32.52 42.47
C ARG A 271 3.01 -32.65 43.41
N PHE A 272 2.07 -31.72 43.36
CA PHE A 272 0.89 -31.71 44.22
C PHE A 272 -0.27 -30.95 43.56
N GLU A 273 -1.50 -31.17 44.03
CA GLU A 273 -2.68 -30.43 43.57
C GLU A 273 -2.75 -29.03 44.18
N GLY A 274 -3.19 -28.04 43.39
CA GLY A 274 -3.32 -26.65 43.82
C GLY A 274 -4.16 -26.46 45.09
N LYS A 275 -5.13 -27.36 45.34
CA LYS A 275 -5.92 -27.43 46.57
C LYS A 275 -5.08 -27.38 47.85
N ALA A 276 -3.86 -27.94 47.84
CA ALA A 276 -2.97 -27.96 49.00
C ALA A 276 -2.40 -26.58 49.40
N LEU A 277 -2.54 -25.56 48.55
CA LEU A 277 -2.09 -24.18 48.80
C LEU A 277 -3.23 -23.23 49.16
N ILE A 278 -4.49 -23.61 48.88
CA ILE A 278 -5.63 -22.75 49.13
C ILE A 278 -5.75 -22.46 50.64
N GLY A 279 -5.99 -21.19 50.98
CA GLY A 279 -6.13 -20.70 52.36
C GLY A 279 -4.83 -20.38 53.08
N LYS A 280 -3.66 -20.64 52.48
CA LYS A 280 -2.39 -20.17 53.00
C LYS A 280 -2.13 -18.71 52.62
N THR A 281 -1.15 -18.08 53.26
CA THR A 281 -0.73 -16.70 52.94
C THR A 281 0.61 -16.68 52.23
N VAL A 282 0.82 -15.62 51.43
CA VAL A 282 2.09 -15.30 50.79
C VAL A 282 2.44 -13.84 51.00
N GLY A 283 3.72 -13.54 51.14
CA GLY A 283 4.22 -12.17 51.29
C GLY A 283 4.39 -11.46 49.96
N ASN A 284 3.76 -10.29 49.81
CA ASN A 284 3.95 -9.41 48.65
C ASN A 284 5.34 -8.76 48.69
N PRO A 285 6.19 -8.94 47.67
CA PRO A 285 7.57 -8.46 47.70
C PRO A 285 7.72 -6.93 47.58
N ALA A 286 6.69 -6.24 47.09
CA ALA A 286 6.71 -4.78 46.89
C ALA A 286 6.33 -4.01 48.15
N VAL A 287 5.34 -4.50 48.91
CA VAL A 287 4.78 -3.81 50.10
C VAL A 287 4.98 -4.56 51.42
N GLY A 288 5.39 -5.83 51.37
CA GLY A 288 5.64 -6.66 52.55
C GLY A 288 4.40 -7.23 53.24
N SER A 289 3.19 -6.92 52.76
CA SER A 289 1.94 -7.45 53.32
C SER A 289 1.72 -8.91 52.95
N GLU A 290 1.14 -9.69 53.87
CA GLU A 290 0.67 -11.05 53.61
C GLU A 290 -0.71 -11.02 52.93
N VAL A 291 -0.89 -11.81 51.88
CA VAL A 291 -2.17 -11.96 51.14
C VAL A 291 -2.58 -13.43 51.04
N LEU A 292 -3.89 -13.68 51.00
CA LEU A 292 -4.45 -15.05 50.94
C LEU A 292 -4.33 -15.67 49.54
N ILE A 293 -4.14 -16.99 49.48
CA ILE A 293 -4.31 -17.80 48.27
C ILE A 293 -5.76 -18.27 48.18
N LEU A 294 -6.48 -17.85 47.14
CA LEU A 294 -7.89 -18.15 46.90
C LEU A 294 -8.08 -19.06 45.67
N PRO A 295 -9.12 -19.90 45.66
CA PRO A 295 -9.36 -20.84 44.56
C PRO A 295 -9.99 -20.12 43.36
N ALA A 296 -9.49 -20.40 42.15
CA ALA A 296 -9.97 -19.82 40.90
C ALA A 296 -9.93 -20.82 39.75
N ASP A 297 -11.10 -21.26 39.27
CA ASP A 297 -11.18 -22.22 38.15
C ASP A 297 -10.79 -21.59 36.80
N PHE A 298 -10.84 -20.26 36.69
CA PHE A 298 -10.51 -19.52 35.47
C PHE A 298 -9.00 -19.37 35.24
N VAL A 299 -8.16 -19.69 36.24
CA VAL A 299 -6.70 -19.67 36.08
C VAL A 299 -6.30 -20.85 35.20
N ASP A 300 -5.79 -20.55 34.00
CA ASP A 300 -5.19 -21.52 33.09
C ASP A 300 -3.78 -21.89 33.59
N PRO A 301 -3.55 -23.13 34.07
CA PRO A 301 -2.22 -23.56 34.51
C PRO A 301 -1.20 -23.60 33.36
N GLY A 302 -1.68 -23.70 32.12
CA GLY A 302 -0.84 -23.63 30.94
C GLY A 302 -0.42 -22.21 30.57
N ASN A 303 -1.02 -21.16 31.14
CA ASN A 303 -0.63 -19.77 30.85
C ASN A 303 0.42 -19.26 31.85
N ALA A 304 1.59 -18.86 31.33
CA ALA A 304 2.71 -18.37 32.11
C ALA A 304 3.05 -19.28 33.30
N THR A 305 2.89 -18.81 34.55
CA THR A 305 3.25 -19.59 35.75
C THR A 305 2.10 -20.40 36.35
N GLY A 306 0.86 -20.20 35.88
CA GLY A 306 -0.34 -20.71 36.52
C GLY A 306 -0.62 -20.11 37.91
N VAL A 307 0.09 -19.03 38.30
CA VAL A 307 -0.11 -18.30 39.56
C VAL A 307 -0.38 -16.85 39.22
N VAL A 308 -1.55 -16.33 39.62
CA VAL A 308 -2.00 -14.99 39.24
C VAL A 308 -2.12 -14.10 40.47
N MET A 309 -1.55 -12.89 40.41
CA MET A 309 -1.75 -11.89 41.46
C MET A 309 -3.05 -11.12 41.19
N SER A 310 -3.93 -11.05 42.18
CA SER A 310 -5.24 -10.41 42.06
C SER A 310 -5.15 -8.92 42.37
N VAL A 311 -5.46 -8.06 41.41
CA VAL A 311 -5.51 -6.59 41.56
C VAL A 311 -6.92 -6.09 41.21
N PRO A 312 -7.93 -6.37 42.05
CA PRO A 312 -9.33 -6.01 41.78
C PRO A 312 -9.58 -4.49 41.70
N GLY A 313 -8.61 -3.65 42.07
CA GLY A 313 -8.63 -2.22 41.83
C GLY A 313 -8.66 -1.87 40.33
N HIS A 314 -7.93 -2.65 39.53
CA HIS A 314 -7.52 -2.29 38.16
C HIS A 314 -7.75 -3.41 37.14
N ALA A 315 -8.09 -4.62 37.58
CA ALA A 315 -8.42 -5.75 36.72
C ALA A 315 -9.90 -6.16 36.91
N PRO A 316 -10.76 -5.94 35.89
CA PRO A 316 -12.16 -6.38 35.92
C PRO A 316 -12.35 -7.87 36.20
N TYR A 317 -11.49 -8.73 35.64
CA TYR A 317 -11.47 -10.16 35.98
C TYR A 317 -11.28 -10.38 37.48
N ASP A 318 -10.30 -9.75 38.11
CA ASP A 318 -10.04 -9.92 39.54
C ASP A 318 -11.17 -9.36 40.41
N TYR A 319 -11.75 -8.22 40.02
CA TYR A 319 -12.86 -7.62 40.74
C TYR A 319 -14.07 -8.55 40.79
N VAL A 320 -14.50 -9.07 39.63
CA VAL A 320 -15.66 -9.97 39.56
C VAL A 320 -15.35 -11.29 40.27
N ALA A 321 -14.13 -11.83 40.15
CA ALA A 321 -13.73 -13.07 40.81
C ALA A 321 -13.80 -12.92 42.34
N LEU A 322 -13.30 -11.80 42.86
CA LEU A 322 -13.32 -11.49 44.28
C LEU A 322 -14.76 -11.33 44.81
N GLU A 323 -15.64 -10.64 44.08
CA GLU A 323 -17.04 -10.48 44.50
C GLU A 323 -17.82 -11.80 44.42
N ASN A 324 -17.56 -12.64 43.41
CA ASN A 324 -18.16 -13.97 43.30
C ASN A 324 -17.74 -14.90 44.45
N ILE A 325 -16.45 -14.98 44.78
CA ILE A 325 -15.98 -15.87 45.87
C ILE A 325 -16.47 -15.40 47.25
N LYS A 326 -16.63 -14.08 47.46
CA LYS A 326 -17.20 -13.52 48.70
C LYS A 326 -18.67 -13.91 48.92
N ALA A 327 -19.40 -14.16 47.82
CA ALA A 327 -20.80 -14.56 47.85
C ALA A 327 -20.98 -16.09 47.97
N ASP A 328 -19.92 -16.88 47.79
CA ASP A 328 -19.98 -18.34 47.75
C ASP A 328 -19.51 -18.98 49.06
N ASP A 329 -20.35 -18.90 50.10
CA ASP A 329 -20.08 -19.48 51.42
C ASP A 329 -19.83 -21.00 51.37
N ALA A 330 -20.44 -21.70 50.41
CA ALA A 330 -20.25 -23.15 50.24
C ALA A 330 -18.83 -23.46 49.78
N ARG A 331 -18.34 -22.76 48.76
CA ARG A 331 -16.97 -22.90 48.26
C ARG A 331 -15.93 -22.45 49.28
N LEU A 332 -16.20 -21.40 50.05
CA LEU A 332 -15.30 -21.00 51.15
C LEU A 332 -15.16 -22.11 52.20
N ARG A 333 -16.27 -22.74 52.60
CA ARG A 333 -16.25 -23.87 53.55
C ARG A 333 -15.58 -25.12 52.98
N GLU A 334 -15.75 -25.40 51.68
CA GLU A 334 -15.12 -26.53 50.99
C GLU A 334 -13.58 -26.50 51.13
N PHE A 335 -12.99 -25.31 51.05
CA PHE A 335 -11.55 -25.11 51.16
C PHE A 335 -11.09 -24.67 52.55
N GLY A 336 -11.98 -24.66 53.56
CA GLY A 336 -11.64 -24.29 54.94
C GLY A 336 -11.26 -22.81 55.13
N LEU A 337 -11.77 -21.91 54.27
CA LEU A 337 -11.51 -20.47 54.31
C LEU A 337 -12.43 -19.77 55.32
N SER A 338 -11.90 -18.79 56.07
CA SER A 338 -12.74 -17.93 56.92
C SER A 338 -13.58 -16.99 56.05
N VAL A 339 -14.90 -17.08 56.21
CA VAL A 339 -15.88 -16.24 55.51
C VAL A 339 -15.65 -14.77 55.85
N GLU A 340 -15.37 -14.47 57.12
CA GLU A 340 -15.10 -13.12 57.60
C GLU A 340 -13.82 -12.55 56.97
N ALA A 341 -12.74 -13.34 56.93
CA ALA A 341 -11.47 -12.92 56.36
C ALA A 341 -11.59 -12.61 54.85
N VAL A 342 -12.28 -13.46 54.08
CA VAL A 342 -12.45 -13.23 52.63
C VAL A 342 -13.37 -12.04 52.36
N ARG A 343 -14.45 -11.88 53.12
CA ARG A 343 -15.35 -10.72 53.00
C ARG A 343 -14.70 -9.41 53.41
N ALA A 344 -13.68 -9.43 54.25
CA ALA A 344 -12.91 -8.26 54.64
C ALA A 344 -11.97 -7.75 53.53
N ILE A 345 -11.65 -8.56 52.51
CA ILE A 345 -10.78 -8.16 51.41
C ILE A 345 -11.45 -7.00 50.64
N ARG A 346 -10.73 -5.89 50.49
CA ARG A 346 -11.18 -4.69 49.75
C ARG A 346 -10.22 -4.41 48.60
N PRO A 347 -10.73 -4.01 47.42
CA PRO A 347 -9.87 -3.55 46.34
C PRO A 347 -8.99 -2.38 46.77
N ILE A 348 -7.72 -2.41 46.36
CA ILE A 348 -6.75 -1.36 46.62
C ILE A 348 -6.49 -0.62 45.31
N SER A 349 -6.81 0.67 45.28
CA SER A 349 -6.50 1.54 44.15
C SER A 349 -5.07 2.05 44.22
N VAL A 350 -4.31 1.87 43.15
CA VAL A 350 -2.92 2.31 42.99
C VAL A 350 -2.70 3.20 41.78
N ILE A 351 -3.70 3.31 40.89
CA ILE A 351 -3.69 4.20 39.74
C ILE A 351 -4.89 5.14 39.83
N GLU A 352 -4.64 6.41 39.53
CA GLU A 352 -5.66 7.43 39.35
C GLU A 352 -5.83 7.75 37.87
N VAL A 353 -7.07 7.71 37.40
CA VAL A 353 -7.46 8.09 36.04
C VAL A 353 -8.60 9.10 36.14
N PRO A 354 -8.51 10.29 35.51
CA PRO A 354 -9.51 11.35 35.68
C PRO A 354 -10.97 10.97 35.33
N ALA A 355 -11.16 9.95 34.49
CA ALA A 355 -12.47 9.50 34.00
C ALA A 355 -13.13 8.41 34.86
N TYR A 356 -12.47 7.93 35.92
CA TYR A 356 -12.94 6.83 36.76
C TYR A 356 -13.08 7.25 38.23
N SER A 357 -13.87 6.50 38.99
CA SER A 357 -13.93 6.60 40.44
C SER A 357 -12.66 6.04 41.09
N GLU A 358 -12.70 5.82 42.41
CA GLU A 358 -11.58 5.22 43.13
C GLU A 358 -11.21 3.82 42.62
N ILE A 359 -12.17 3.03 42.13
CA ILE A 359 -11.96 1.66 41.65
C ILE A 359 -12.37 1.55 40.17
N PRO A 360 -11.46 1.82 39.21
CA PRO A 360 -11.76 1.77 37.77
C PRO A 360 -12.37 0.45 37.30
N ALA A 361 -11.88 -0.69 37.81
CA ALA A 361 -12.41 -2.00 37.47
C ALA A 361 -13.90 -2.15 37.85
N ALA A 362 -14.29 -1.65 39.03
CA ALA A 362 -15.67 -1.72 39.50
C ALA A 362 -16.61 -0.86 38.64
N ASP A 363 -16.16 0.32 38.19
CA ASP A 363 -16.97 1.21 37.38
C ASP A 363 -17.30 0.59 36.03
N VAL A 364 -16.31 0.02 35.35
CA VAL A 364 -16.52 -0.64 34.05
C VAL A 364 -17.41 -1.86 34.21
N VAL A 365 -17.16 -2.70 35.21
CA VAL A 365 -17.97 -3.89 35.51
C VAL A 365 -19.44 -3.52 35.75
N ARG A 366 -19.71 -2.50 36.57
CA ARG A 366 -21.07 -2.02 36.83
C ARG A 366 -21.72 -1.42 35.59
N ARG A 367 -20.97 -0.60 34.84
CA ARG A 367 -21.47 0.06 33.61
C ARG A 367 -21.81 -0.97 32.52
N MET A 368 -21.04 -2.05 32.42
CA MET A 368 -21.28 -3.13 31.44
C MET A 368 -22.24 -4.21 31.95
N GLY A 369 -22.69 -4.13 33.21
CA GLY A 369 -23.63 -5.06 33.83
C GLY A 369 -23.06 -6.47 34.06
N ILE A 370 -21.75 -6.58 34.28
CA ILE A 370 -21.06 -7.87 34.43
C ILE A 370 -21.17 -8.36 35.88
N THR A 371 -21.58 -9.61 36.07
CA THR A 371 -21.77 -10.20 37.41
C THR A 371 -21.07 -11.53 37.64
N VAL A 372 -20.63 -12.21 36.58
CA VAL A 372 -20.03 -13.56 36.65
C VAL A 372 -18.71 -13.64 35.89
N GLN A 373 -17.80 -14.49 36.36
CA GLN A 373 -16.47 -14.71 35.75
C GLN A 373 -16.48 -15.24 34.31
N THR A 374 -17.57 -15.88 33.89
CA THR A 374 -17.67 -16.49 32.55
C THR A 374 -18.24 -15.54 31.50
N ASP A 375 -18.53 -14.29 31.84
CA ASP A 375 -19.07 -13.30 30.91
C ASP A 375 -18.00 -12.91 29.88
N PRO A 376 -18.24 -13.09 28.56
CA PRO A 376 -17.27 -12.75 27.52
C PRO A 376 -16.92 -11.25 27.49
N LYS A 377 -17.78 -10.37 28.02
CA LYS A 377 -17.53 -8.93 28.08
C LYS A 377 -16.37 -8.54 29.01
N LEU A 378 -15.90 -9.46 29.87
CA LEU A 378 -14.77 -9.21 30.75
C LEU A 378 -13.47 -8.92 30.00
N GLU A 379 -13.28 -9.51 28.82
CA GLU A 379 -12.11 -9.26 27.99
C GLU A 379 -12.10 -7.80 27.51
N ASP A 380 -13.22 -7.33 26.96
CA ASP A 380 -13.41 -5.95 26.50
C ASP A 380 -13.30 -4.95 27.66
N ALA A 381 -13.91 -5.27 28.81
CA ALA A 381 -13.81 -4.46 30.02
C ALA A 381 -12.35 -4.28 30.46
N THR A 382 -11.57 -5.36 30.45
CA THR A 382 -10.16 -5.35 30.85
C THR A 382 -9.30 -4.55 29.88
N LYS A 383 -9.51 -4.74 28.57
CA LYS A 383 -8.83 -3.95 27.52
C LYS A 383 -9.12 -2.46 27.66
N GLU A 384 -10.37 -2.08 27.98
CA GLU A 384 -10.72 -0.68 28.20
C GLU A 384 -9.97 -0.08 29.38
N VAL A 385 -10.05 -0.70 30.57
CA VAL A 385 -9.38 -0.19 31.78
C VAL A 385 -7.87 -0.07 31.54
N TYR A 386 -7.24 -1.09 30.96
CA TYR A 386 -5.80 -1.12 30.72
C TYR A 386 -5.36 -0.01 29.76
N ARG A 387 -6.11 0.21 28.67
CA ARG A 387 -5.82 1.27 27.70
C ARG A 387 -5.95 2.65 28.33
N HIS A 388 -7.01 2.90 29.09
CA HIS A 388 -7.23 4.20 29.73
C HIS A 388 -6.18 4.50 30.79
N GLU A 389 -5.82 3.51 31.61
CA GLU A 389 -4.77 3.65 32.62
C GLU A 389 -3.40 3.86 32.00
N PHE A 390 -3.06 3.14 30.93
CA PHE A 390 -1.76 3.30 30.27
C PHE A 390 -1.56 4.69 29.67
N HIS A 391 -2.59 5.26 29.03
CA HIS A 391 -2.48 6.56 28.37
C HIS A 391 -2.69 7.76 29.29
N ASN A 392 -3.57 7.64 30.28
CA ASN A 392 -4.03 8.79 31.07
C ASN A 392 -3.83 8.61 32.58
N GLY A 393 -3.34 7.45 33.03
CA GLY A 393 -3.21 7.12 34.43
C GLY A 393 -1.93 7.66 35.07
N LYS A 394 -2.03 8.01 36.35
CA LYS A 394 -0.89 8.32 37.22
C LYS A 394 -0.90 7.43 38.46
N MET A 395 0.29 7.10 38.94
CA MET A 395 0.45 6.29 40.16
C MET A 395 0.03 7.08 41.40
N ARG A 396 -0.71 6.44 42.32
CA ARG A 396 -1.18 7.04 43.57
C ARG A 396 -0.08 7.09 44.64
N ARG A 397 -0.31 7.89 45.69
CA ARG A 397 0.64 8.09 46.82
C ARG A 397 1.00 6.81 47.59
N ASN A 398 0.10 5.82 47.61
CA ASN A 398 0.35 4.52 48.26
C ASN A 398 1.35 3.62 47.50
N THR A 399 1.91 4.10 46.38
CA THR A 399 2.95 3.41 45.61
C THR A 399 4.37 3.91 45.95
N GLY A 400 4.52 4.72 47.01
CA GLY A 400 5.82 5.15 47.52
C GLY A 400 6.59 6.00 46.52
N LYS A 401 7.82 5.59 46.16
CA LYS A 401 8.71 6.36 45.28
C LYS A 401 8.23 6.50 43.83
N TYR A 402 7.16 5.79 43.45
CA TYR A 402 6.57 5.85 42.11
C TYR A 402 5.36 6.78 42.02
N ALA A 403 4.93 7.39 43.13
CA ALA A 403 3.78 8.28 43.17
C ALA A 403 3.89 9.41 42.13
N GLU A 404 2.75 9.79 41.55
CA GLU A 404 2.60 10.83 40.51
C GLU A 404 3.22 10.52 39.14
N LEU A 405 3.98 9.43 39.00
CA LEU A 405 4.54 9.03 37.70
C LEU A 405 3.41 8.61 36.74
N PRO A 406 3.53 8.93 35.43
CA PRO A 406 2.69 8.34 34.40
C PRO A 406 2.82 6.81 34.40
N VAL A 407 1.71 6.08 34.21
CA VAL A 407 1.68 4.61 34.25
C VAL A 407 2.67 3.98 33.27
N ALA A 408 2.82 4.53 32.06
CA ALA A 408 3.78 4.04 31.07
C ALA A 408 5.24 4.07 31.57
N GLU A 409 5.61 5.09 32.36
CA GLU A 409 6.95 5.20 32.96
C GLU A 409 7.07 4.31 34.20
N ALA A 410 6.04 4.31 35.06
CA ALA A 410 6.01 3.52 36.28
C ALA A 410 6.10 2.01 36.01
N LYS A 411 5.44 1.53 34.94
CA LYS A 411 5.50 0.14 34.48
C LYS A 411 6.94 -0.34 34.31
N GLU A 412 7.74 0.38 33.53
CA GLU A 412 9.13 0.00 33.27
C GLU A 412 10.01 0.16 34.51
N ARG A 413 9.81 1.22 35.29
CA ARG A 413 10.62 1.49 36.48
C ARG A 413 10.39 0.47 37.60
N VAL A 414 9.12 0.12 37.87
CA VAL A 414 8.78 -0.91 38.88
C VAL A 414 9.32 -2.27 38.47
N LYS A 415 9.21 -2.63 37.18
CA LYS A 415 9.80 -3.86 36.63
C LYS A 415 11.31 -3.90 36.88
N GLN A 416 12.03 -2.85 36.49
CA GLN A 416 13.48 -2.77 36.65
C GLN A 416 13.92 -2.85 38.11
N ASP A 417 13.26 -2.11 39.00
CA ASP A 417 13.60 -2.09 40.42
C ASP A 417 13.35 -3.45 41.10
N LEU A 418 12.21 -4.10 40.83
CA LEU A 418 11.94 -5.43 41.38
C LEU A 418 12.91 -6.49 40.86
N ILE A 419 13.32 -6.42 39.59
CA ILE A 419 14.34 -7.33 39.04
C ILE A 419 15.70 -7.07 39.68
N ALA A 420 16.12 -5.81 39.81
CA ALA A 420 17.38 -5.43 40.44
C ALA A 420 17.46 -5.85 41.92
N GLU A 421 16.33 -5.82 42.63
CA GLU A 421 16.20 -6.29 44.01
C GLU A 421 16.07 -7.83 44.12
N GLY A 422 16.11 -8.58 43.01
CA GLY A 422 15.95 -10.03 42.97
C GLY A 422 14.53 -10.53 43.26
N LYS A 423 13.57 -9.61 43.39
CA LYS A 423 12.15 -9.85 43.70
C LYS A 423 11.30 -10.19 42.49
N ALA A 424 11.82 -9.99 41.28
CA ALA A 424 11.17 -10.39 40.05
C ALA A 424 12.18 -10.94 39.04
N THR A 425 11.68 -11.63 38.03
CA THR A 425 12.42 -12.03 36.83
C THR A 425 11.48 -11.99 35.63
N THR A 426 11.89 -12.45 34.46
CA THR A 426 11.05 -12.46 33.26
C THR A 426 10.86 -13.86 32.69
N MET A 427 9.80 -14.03 31.91
CA MET A 427 9.50 -15.22 31.12
C MET A 427 8.81 -14.79 29.84
N TYR A 428 9.13 -15.43 28.73
CA TYR A 428 8.40 -15.26 27.48
C TYR A 428 7.22 -16.22 27.40
N GLU A 429 6.14 -15.80 26.76
CA GLU A 429 4.94 -16.61 26.54
C GLU A 429 4.29 -16.20 25.22
N LEU A 430 3.51 -17.12 24.63
CA LEU A 430 2.67 -16.79 23.48
C LEU A 430 1.40 -16.06 23.94
N LEU A 431 1.23 -14.81 23.53
CA LEU A 431 0.09 -13.95 23.87
C LEU A 431 -1.21 -14.40 23.21
N ASN A 432 -1.11 -15.00 22.03
CA ASN A 432 -2.26 -15.46 21.24
C ASN A 432 -2.46 -16.99 21.32
N ARG A 433 -2.14 -17.59 22.48
CA ARG A 433 -2.39 -19.01 22.76
C ARG A 433 -3.89 -19.35 22.62
N PRO A 434 -4.24 -20.59 22.22
CA PRO A 434 -3.34 -21.66 21.82
C PRO A 434 -2.84 -21.50 20.38
N VAL A 435 -1.53 -21.64 20.19
CA VAL A 435 -0.92 -21.75 18.84
C VAL A 435 -0.48 -23.20 18.67
N ARG A 436 -0.97 -23.88 17.63
CA ARG A 436 -0.64 -25.29 17.37
C ARG A 436 0.18 -25.41 16.10
N CYS A 437 1.25 -26.18 16.15
CA CYS A 437 1.98 -26.61 14.97
C CYS A 437 1.11 -27.58 14.15
N ARG A 438 1.34 -27.68 12.85
CA ARG A 438 0.62 -28.62 11.96
C ARG A 438 0.77 -30.08 12.36
N CYS A 439 1.82 -30.44 13.12
CA CYS A 439 1.97 -31.77 13.72
C CYS A 439 0.98 -32.06 14.88
N GLY A 440 0.16 -31.08 15.26
CA GLY A 440 -0.84 -31.13 16.34
C GLY A 440 -0.35 -30.65 17.71
N THR A 441 0.97 -30.47 17.88
CA THR A 441 1.61 -30.07 19.14
C THR A 441 1.41 -28.58 19.40
N GLU A 442 1.12 -28.20 20.65
CA GLU A 442 1.06 -26.80 21.05
C GLU A 442 2.46 -26.18 21.07
N CYS A 443 2.58 -25.00 20.47
CA CYS A 443 3.83 -24.28 20.38
C CYS A 443 4.17 -23.60 21.71
N VAL A 444 5.46 -23.47 21.99
CA VAL A 444 6.01 -22.78 23.17
C VAL A 444 6.99 -21.71 22.71
N VAL A 445 7.48 -20.88 23.62
CA VAL A 445 8.60 -19.98 23.33
C VAL A 445 9.91 -20.67 23.67
N LYS A 446 10.85 -20.70 22.72
CA LYS A 446 12.24 -21.12 22.93
C LYS A 446 13.18 -19.93 22.81
N ILE A 447 14.11 -19.79 23.74
CA ILE A 447 15.20 -18.81 23.63
C ILE A 447 16.38 -19.48 22.93
N PHE A 448 16.80 -18.90 21.81
CA PHE A 448 18.07 -19.26 21.18
C PHE A 448 19.18 -18.40 21.74
N GLU A 449 20.25 -19.04 22.21
CA GLU A 449 21.51 -18.37 22.51
C GLU A 449 22.31 -18.16 21.22
N ASP A 450 23.18 -17.15 21.22
CA ASP A 450 24.09 -16.83 20.12
C ASP A 450 23.41 -16.52 18.76
N GLN A 451 22.18 -15.97 18.78
CA GLN A 451 21.53 -15.47 17.58
C GLN A 451 22.25 -14.21 17.07
N TRP A 452 22.52 -14.16 15.76
CA TRP A 452 23.06 -12.97 15.10
C TRP A 452 21.95 -11.99 14.73
N PHE A 453 22.17 -10.71 14.99
CA PHE A 453 21.25 -9.62 14.72
C PHE A 453 21.89 -8.52 13.87
N ILE A 454 21.05 -7.76 13.16
CA ILE A 454 21.39 -6.41 12.70
C ILE A 454 20.82 -5.42 13.72
N ASP A 455 21.68 -4.56 14.27
CA ASP A 455 21.30 -3.53 15.24
C ASP A 455 20.80 -2.27 14.53
N TYR A 456 19.54 -2.29 14.08
CA TYR A 456 18.88 -1.07 13.63
C TYR A 456 18.52 -0.12 14.78
N GLY A 457 18.77 -0.51 16.03
CA GLY A 457 18.57 0.29 17.23
C GLY A 457 19.63 1.37 17.42
N ASN A 458 20.79 1.25 16.76
CA ASN A 458 21.91 2.18 16.84
C ASN A 458 21.47 3.64 16.56
N PRO A 459 21.61 4.57 17.53
CA PRO A 459 21.12 5.95 17.38
C PRO A 459 21.76 6.73 16.23
N GLU A 460 23.05 6.53 15.96
CA GLU A 460 23.77 7.21 14.87
C GLU A 460 23.28 6.73 13.51
N TRP A 461 23.05 5.41 13.38
CA TRP A 461 22.54 4.83 12.16
C TRP A 461 21.08 5.22 11.88
N LYS A 462 20.24 5.30 12.92
CA LYS A 462 18.88 5.86 12.81
C LYS A 462 18.89 7.29 12.31
N ALA A 463 19.82 8.13 12.79
CA ALA A 463 19.95 9.50 12.30
C ALA A 463 20.29 9.55 10.80
N LEU A 464 21.15 8.65 10.32
CA LEU A 464 21.43 8.51 8.89
C LEU A 464 20.21 8.01 8.11
N ALA A 465 19.45 7.04 8.63
CA ALA A 465 18.22 6.55 8.01
C ALA A 465 17.17 7.67 7.87
N HIS A 466 16.96 8.46 8.92
CA HIS A 466 16.10 9.66 8.87
C HIS A 466 16.60 10.69 7.85
N LYS A 467 17.91 10.95 7.80
CA LYS A 467 18.51 11.85 6.81
C LYS A 467 18.28 11.36 5.39
N CYS A 468 18.39 10.06 5.14
CA CYS A 468 18.08 9.45 3.86
C CYS A 468 16.59 9.63 3.52
N LEU A 469 15.70 9.22 4.42
CA LEU A 469 14.25 9.33 4.26
C LEU A 469 13.83 10.78 3.93
N ALA A 470 14.38 11.78 4.62
CA ALA A 470 14.07 13.20 4.41
C ALA A 470 14.37 13.70 2.98
N ARG A 471 15.31 13.05 2.26
CA ARG A 471 15.67 13.37 0.87
C ARG A 471 14.91 12.53 -0.15
N MET A 472 14.28 11.45 0.29
CA MET A 472 13.51 10.56 -0.55
C MET A 472 12.13 11.14 -0.85
N ARG A 473 11.65 10.92 -2.08
CA ARG A 473 10.24 11.08 -2.42
C ARG A 473 9.49 9.81 -2.02
N ILE A 474 8.46 9.94 -1.19
CA ILE A 474 7.60 8.82 -0.81
C ILE A 474 6.28 9.00 -1.55
N LEU A 475 5.88 7.97 -2.29
CA LEU A 475 4.61 7.98 -3.03
C LEU A 475 3.79 6.79 -2.58
N PRO A 476 2.60 7.03 -1.99
CA PRO A 476 1.98 8.31 -1.61
C PRO A 476 2.68 8.98 -0.41
N GLU A 477 2.70 10.32 -0.38
CA GLU A 477 3.49 11.12 0.60
C GLU A 477 2.97 10.94 2.04
N GLU A 478 1.69 10.63 2.18
CA GLU A 478 1.01 10.34 3.46
C GLU A 478 1.69 9.21 4.25
N LEU A 479 2.36 8.27 3.58
CA LEU A 479 3.02 7.13 4.23
C LEU A 479 4.37 7.48 4.84
N ARG A 480 4.91 8.70 4.63
CA ARG A 480 6.19 9.11 5.23
C ARG A 480 6.19 8.98 6.75
N SER A 481 5.09 9.31 7.41
CA SER A 481 4.95 9.21 8.87
C SER A 481 5.09 7.78 9.38
N GLU A 482 4.64 6.80 8.60
CA GLU A 482 4.80 5.37 8.90
C GLU A 482 6.28 4.97 8.84
N TYR A 483 7.04 5.42 7.83
CA TYR A 483 8.48 5.18 7.78
C TYR A 483 9.22 5.79 8.98
N VAL A 484 8.87 7.03 9.37
CA VAL A 484 9.45 7.69 10.57
C VAL A 484 9.19 6.84 11.81
N TYR A 485 7.93 6.44 12.02
CA TYR A 485 7.54 5.58 13.14
C TYR A 485 8.31 4.25 13.15
N VAL A 486 8.41 3.57 12.01
CA VAL A 486 9.12 2.29 11.91
C VAL A 486 10.61 2.48 12.21
N ILE A 487 11.28 3.50 11.65
CA ILE A 487 12.70 3.78 11.93
C ILE A 487 12.91 4.00 13.44
N ASP A 488 12.02 4.73 14.11
CA ASP A 488 12.14 5.01 15.55
C ASP A 488 11.85 3.79 16.42
N TRP A 489 10.91 2.94 16.01
CA TRP A 489 10.53 1.72 16.71
C TRP A 489 11.57 0.59 16.56
N LEU A 490 12.22 0.49 15.39
CA LEU A 490 13.09 -0.63 15.06
C LEU A 490 14.27 -0.76 16.04
N ARG A 491 14.57 -1.99 16.47
CA ARG A 491 15.71 -2.32 17.34
C ARG A 491 16.57 -3.37 16.65
N GLU A 492 16.96 -4.41 17.36
CA GLU A 492 17.69 -5.54 16.80
C GLU A 492 16.74 -6.46 16.00
N LYS A 493 17.16 -6.86 14.81
CA LYS A 493 16.45 -7.84 13.99
C LYS A 493 17.32 -9.07 13.80
N ALA A 494 16.82 -10.24 14.20
CA ALA A 494 17.49 -11.51 13.93
C ALA A 494 17.70 -11.66 12.42
N CYS A 495 18.96 -11.79 11.99
CA CYS A 495 19.37 -11.68 10.59
C CYS A 495 19.89 -13.01 9.99
N ALA A 496 19.89 -14.08 10.79
CA ALA A 496 20.33 -15.39 10.34
C ALA A 496 19.52 -16.53 10.99
N ARG A 497 19.52 -17.70 10.34
CA ARG A 497 18.80 -18.93 10.76
C ARG A 497 19.71 -20.15 10.63
N ARG A 498 19.35 -21.24 11.31
CA ARG A 498 20.07 -22.54 11.24
C ARG A 498 19.64 -23.43 10.07
N SER A 499 18.51 -23.12 9.44
CA SER A 499 17.93 -23.87 8.33
C SER A 499 17.35 -22.91 7.27
N GLY A 500 17.18 -23.42 6.04
CA GLY A 500 16.71 -22.63 4.89
C GLY A 500 17.68 -22.67 3.70
N LEU A 501 17.27 -22.08 2.59
CA LEU A 501 18.15 -21.72 1.48
C LEU A 501 18.71 -20.32 1.72
N GLY A 502 19.88 -20.02 1.16
CA GLY A 502 20.47 -18.68 1.18
C GLY A 502 21.98 -18.67 1.32
N THR A 503 22.53 -17.47 1.50
CA THR A 503 23.95 -17.25 1.76
C THR A 503 24.31 -17.62 3.19
N ARG A 504 25.41 -18.35 3.41
CA ARG A 504 25.95 -18.61 4.76
C ARG A 504 26.68 -17.39 5.30
N LEU A 505 26.54 -17.12 6.60
CA LEU A 505 27.28 -16.04 7.25
C LEU A 505 28.81 -16.23 7.06
N PRO A 506 29.58 -15.20 6.69
CA PRO A 506 30.98 -15.36 6.31
C PRO A 506 31.91 -15.85 7.42
N TRP A 507 31.69 -15.38 8.65
CA TRP A 507 32.48 -15.69 9.84
C TRP A 507 31.88 -16.80 10.70
N ASP A 508 30.64 -17.19 10.44
CA ASP A 508 29.94 -18.26 11.15
C ASP A 508 29.08 -19.07 10.18
N ARG A 509 29.74 -19.98 9.45
CA ARG A 509 29.13 -20.76 8.36
C ARG A 509 28.01 -21.70 8.83
N SER A 510 27.83 -21.86 10.14
CA SER A 510 26.75 -22.63 10.75
C SER A 510 25.39 -21.92 10.73
N TRP A 511 25.37 -20.66 10.28
CA TRP A 511 24.19 -19.85 10.08
C TRP A 511 24.01 -19.42 8.62
N ILE A 512 22.76 -19.25 8.23
CA ILE A 512 22.31 -18.82 6.91
C ILE A 512 21.62 -17.48 7.07
N ILE A 513 22.02 -16.48 6.30
CA ILE A 513 21.41 -15.16 6.31
C ILE A 513 19.94 -15.29 5.89
N GLU A 514 19.05 -14.64 6.64
CA GLU A 514 17.61 -14.73 6.39
C GLU A 514 17.16 -13.76 5.28
N SER A 515 15.97 -14.04 4.73
CA SER A 515 15.54 -13.45 3.46
C SER A 515 15.29 -11.94 3.52
N LEU A 516 14.87 -11.36 4.64
CA LEU A 516 14.71 -9.91 4.75
C LEU A 516 16.04 -9.16 4.94
N SER A 517 17.14 -9.87 5.19
CA SER A 517 18.46 -9.30 5.46
C SER A 517 19.39 -9.41 4.26
N ASP A 518 19.25 -10.42 3.41
CA ASP A 518 19.98 -10.55 2.13
C ASP A 518 19.34 -9.78 0.95
N SER A 519 18.22 -9.10 1.20
CA SER A 519 17.40 -8.45 0.18
C SER A 519 17.46 -6.92 0.22
N THR A 520 18.43 -6.33 0.91
CA THR A 520 18.37 -4.88 1.23
C THR A 520 19.14 -3.97 0.28
N ILE A 521 20.13 -4.47 -0.47
CA ILE A 521 20.95 -3.67 -1.40
C ILE A 521 21.19 -4.33 -2.77
N TYR A 522 20.49 -5.42 -3.09
CA TYR A 522 20.68 -6.18 -4.33
C TYR A 522 20.44 -5.38 -5.62
N MET A 523 19.82 -4.21 -5.50
CA MET A 523 19.66 -3.28 -6.59
C MET A 523 21.02 -2.85 -7.17
N ALA A 524 22.07 -2.78 -6.34
CA ALA A 524 23.43 -2.55 -6.80
C ALA A 524 23.94 -3.74 -7.63
N TYR A 525 23.64 -4.98 -7.21
CA TYR A 525 24.03 -6.18 -7.95
C TYR A 525 23.39 -6.26 -9.34
N TYR A 526 22.14 -5.80 -9.53
CA TYR A 526 21.53 -5.72 -10.87
C TYR A 526 22.38 -4.95 -11.87
N THR A 527 23.10 -3.92 -11.44
CA THR A 527 23.94 -3.10 -12.32
C THR A 527 25.14 -3.87 -12.87
N ILE A 528 25.60 -4.91 -12.19
CA ILE A 528 26.76 -5.71 -12.62
C ILE A 528 26.42 -7.13 -13.05
N ALA A 529 25.22 -7.62 -12.73
CA ALA A 529 24.75 -8.96 -13.07
C ALA A 529 24.92 -9.29 -14.56
N ARG A 530 24.66 -8.32 -15.46
CA ARG A 530 24.85 -8.49 -16.90
C ARG A 530 26.29 -8.90 -17.25
N HIS A 531 27.29 -8.24 -16.65
CA HIS A 531 28.70 -8.51 -16.93
C HIS A 531 29.12 -9.85 -16.34
N ILE A 532 28.69 -10.15 -15.12
CA ILE A 532 28.94 -11.45 -14.48
C ILE A 532 28.40 -12.59 -15.37
N ASN A 533 27.17 -12.45 -15.87
CA ASN A 533 26.53 -13.42 -16.73
C ASN A 533 27.20 -13.52 -18.10
N ALA A 534 27.49 -12.39 -18.75
CA ALA A 534 28.03 -12.35 -20.12
C ALA A 534 29.48 -12.87 -20.20
N TYR A 535 30.31 -12.56 -19.21
CA TYR A 535 31.72 -12.98 -19.17
C TYR A 535 31.94 -14.30 -18.40
N GLY A 536 30.87 -14.92 -17.87
CA GLY A 536 30.97 -16.18 -17.13
C GLY A 536 31.85 -16.09 -15.88
N ILE A 537 31.81 -14.96 -15.17
CA ILE A 537 32.64 -14.72 -13.99
C ILE A 537 32.28 -15.73 -12.89
N ARG A 538 33.29 -16.47 -12.40
CA ARG A 538 33.11 -17.47 -11.35
C ARG A 538 33.05 -16.83 -9.97
N ALA A 539 32.31 -17.44 -9.05
CA ALA A 539 32.14 -16.92 -7.69
C ALA A 539 33.47 -16.79 -6.93
N GLU A 540 34.45 -17.66 -7.18
CA GLU A 540 35.76 -17.60 -6.53
C GLU A 540 36.57 -16.37 -6.96
N GLN A 541 36.25 -15.80 -8.13
CA GLN A 541 36.92 -14.59 -8.63
C GLN A 541 36.31 -13.32 -8.01
N LEU A 542 35.07 -13.37 -7.51
CA LEU A 542 34.37 -12.23 -6.91
C LEU A 542 34.80 -12.01 -5.46
N THR A 543 35.86 -11.23 -5.27
CA THR A 543 36.42 -10.85 -3.97
C THR A 543 35.80 -9.57 -3.42
N ASP A 544 35.99 -9.31 -2.12
CA ASP A 544 35.59 -8.04 -1.49
C ASP A 544 36.24 -6.83 -2.21
N GLU A 545 37.47 -6.98 -2.71
CA GLU A 545 38.21 -5.92 -3.43
C GLU A 545 37.48 -5.50 -4.72
N ILE A 546 36.84 -6.43 -5.45
CA ILE A 546 36.05 -6.11 -6.64
C ILE A 546 34.82 -5.27 -6.25
N PHE A 547 34.06 -5.71 -5.25
CA PHE A 547 32.86 -4.99 -4.83
C PHE A 547 33.19 -3.61 -4.26
N ASP A 548 34.32 -3.50 -3.53
CA ASP A 548 34.88 -2.25 -3.04
C ASP A 548 35.22 -1.29 -4.18
N TYR A 549 35.92 -1.79 -5.19
CA TYR A 549 36.28 -1.01 -6.36
C TYR A 549 35.04 -0.58 -7.16
N VAL A 550 34.16 -1.53 -7.50
CA VAL A 550 32.98 -1.26 -8.32
C VAL A 550 32.04 -0.29 -7.62
N PHE A 551 31.68 -0.54 -6.35
CA PHE A 551 30.63 0.19 -5.67
C PHE A 551 31.10 1.41 -4.89
N LEU A 552 32.31 1.37 -4.32
CA LEU A 552 32.82 2.44 -3.46
C LEU A 552 34.04 3.16 -4.06
N GLY A 553 34.64 2.62 -5.11
CA GLY A 553 35.84 3.21 -5.73
C GLY A 553 37.11 3.02 -4.91
N ILE A 554 37.15 1.97 -4.08
CA ILE A 554 38.30 1.66 -3.23
C ILE A 554 39.11 0.56 -3.92
N GLY A 555 40.40 0.83 -4.19
CA GLY A 555 41.32 -0.11 -4.86
C GLY A 555 41.64 0.29 -6.31
N ASP A 556 42.54 -0.48 -6.95
CA ASP A 556 42.97 -0.29 -8.34
C ASP A 556 42.54 -1.47 -9.23
N ALA A 557 42.02 -1.18 -10.42
CA ALA A 557 41.50 -2.20 -11.33
C ALA A 557 42.59 -3.12 -11.91
N GLY A 558 43.82 -2.61 -12.10
CA GLY A 558 44.94 -3.41 -12.58
C GLY A 558 45.38 -4.44 -11.55
N GLU A 559 45.57 -4.01 -10.31
CA GLU A 559 45.93 -4.93 -9.21
C GLU A 559 44.87 -6.01 -8.97
N ILE A 560 43.58 -5.63 -9.04
CA ILE A 560 42.47 -6.58 -8.89
C ILE A 560 42.43 -7.54 -10.09
N SER A 561 42.69 -7.04 -11.30
CA SER A 561 42.77 -7.87 -12.51
C SER A 561 43.84 -8.94 -12.37
N ASP A 562 45.05 -8.56 -11.94
CA ASP A 562 46.18 -9.46 -11.74
C ASP A 562 45.88 -10.56 -10.72
N LYS A 563 45.16 -10.24 -9.63
CA LYS A 563 44.79 -11.20 -8.57
C LYS A 563 43.66 -12.14 -8.96
N THR A 564 42.63 -11.62 -9.65
CA THR A 564 41.35 -12.33 -9.86
C THR A 564 41.25 -12.98 -11.23
N GLY A 565 42.12 -12.59 -12.17
CA GLY A 565 42.09 -13.02 -13.57
C GLY A 565 40.90 -12.48 -14.35
N ILE A 566 40.18 -11.48 -13.81
CA ILE A 566 39.14 -10.75 -14.55
C ILE A 566 39.83 -9.62 -15.32
N ASP A 567 39.53 -9.48 -16.61
CA ASP A 567 40.09 -8.41 -17.43
C ASP A 567 39.82 -7.02 -16.83
N LYS A 568 40.84 -6.15 -16.84
CA LYS A 568 40.75 -4.79 -16.30
C LYS A 568 39.61 -3.98 -16.94
N GLY A 569 39.41 -4.11 -18.25
CA GLY A 569 38.34 -3.44 -18.97
C GLY A 569 36.95 -3.88 -18.49
N VAL A 570 36.78 -5.16 -18.15
CA VAL A 570 35.53 -5.69 -17.57
C VAL A 570 35.26 -5.09 -16.19
N LEU A 571 36.29 -4.95 -15.34
CA LEU A 571 36.14 -4.30 -14.02
C LEU A 571 35.75 -2.82 -14.16
N GLU A 572 36.38 -2.10 -15.09
CA GLU A 572 36.05 -0.71 -15.41
C GLU A 572 34.64 -0.56 -16.00
N GLU A 573 34.20 -1.51 -16.82
CA GLU A 573 32.84 -1.61 -17.35
C GLU A 573 31.80 -1.79 -16.24
N MET A 574 32.02 -2.74 -15.32
CA MET A 574 31.14 -2.97 -14.16
C MET A 574 31.00 -1.70 -13.31
N ARG A 575 32.12 -1.03 -13.01
CA ARG A 575 32.11 0.23 -12.26
C ARG A 575 31.38 1.34 -13.01
N ARG A 576 31.64 1.51 -14.30
CA ARG A 576 30.98 2.52 -15.14
C ARG A 576 29.47 2.29 -15.20
N GLU A 577 29.04 1.04 -15.28
CA GLU A 577 27.62 0.70 -15.30
C GLU A 577 26.92 1.00 -13.97
N PHE A 578 27.54 0.63 -12.86
CA PHE A 578 27.05 1.00 -11.53
C PHE A 578 26.95 2.53 -11.38
N LEU A 579 28.02 3.27 -11.66
CA LEU A 579 28.05 4.72 -11.51
C LEU A 579 27.07 5.45 -12.44
N TYR A 580 26.75 4.88 -13.60
CA TYR A 580 25.75 5.44 -14.50
C TYR A 580 24.33 5.22 -13.96
N PHE A 581 23.97 4.00 -13.56
CA PHE A 581 22.59 3.69 -13.16
C PHE A 581 22.26 4.03 -11.71
N TYR A 582 23.23 4.00 -10.78
CA TYR A 582 23.01 4.31 -9.36
C TYR A 582 23.10 5.82 -9.08
N PRO A 583 22.36 6.39 -8.11
CA PRO A 583 21.48 5.76 -7.11
C PRO A 583 20.22 5.11 -7.69
N LEU A 584 19.53 4.27 -6.92
CA LEU A 584 18.19 3.79 -7.30
C LEU A 584 17.20 4.96 -7.37
N ASP A 585 16.59 5.19 -8.54
CA ASP A 585 15.64 6.31 -8.73
C ASP A 585 14.26 5.99 -8.16
N SER A 586 13.76 4.77 -8.36
CA SER A 586 12.44 4.37 -7.82
C SER A 586 12.39 2.91 -7.38
N ARG A 587 11.91 2.67 -6.17
CA ARG A 587 11.64 1.33 -5.62
C ARG A 587 10.14 1.12 -5.47
N HIS A 588 9.59 0.10 -6.13
CA HIS A 588 8.17 -0.25 -6.09
C HIS A 588 7.92 -1.48 -5.21
N SER A 589 6.84 -1.45 -4.43
CA SER A 589 6.45 -2.56 -3.56
C SER A 589 4.99 -2.45 -3.09
N ALA A 590 4.46 -3.51 -2.48
CA ALA A 590 3.25 -3.42 -1.67
C ALA A 590 3.51 -2.73 -0.32
N HIS A 591 2.45 -2.17 0.26
CA HIS A 591 2.44 -1.47 1.57
C HIS A 591 2.96 -2.33 2.73
N GLU A 592 2.72 -3.64 2.72
CA GLU A 592 3.16 -4.59 3.77
C GLU A 592 4.69 -4.65 4.00
N LEU A 593 5.49 -4.14 3.05
CA LEU A 593 6.95 -4.17 3.14
C LEU A 593 7.55 -2.91 3.80
N ILE A 594 6.74 -1.91 4.15
CA ILE A 594 7.18 -0.71 4.88
C ILE A 594 7.83 -1.05 6.23
N PRO A 595 7.18 -1.81 7.14
CA PRO A 595 7.74 -2.08 8.47
C PRO A 595 8.98 -2.98 8.47
N ASN A 596 9.38 -3.52 7.31
CA ASN A 596 10.48 -4.46 7.16
C ASN A 596 11.41 -4.09 5.99
N HIS A 597 11.35 -4.82 4.88
CA HIS A 597 12.21 -4.76 3.70
C HIS A 597 12.51 -3.33 3.22
N LEU A 598 11.50 -2.46 3.07
CA LEU A 598 11.72 -1.10 2.55
C LEU A 598 12.46 -0.22 3.54
N THR A 599 12.20 -0.38 4.83
CA THR A 599 12.95 0.33 5.87
C THR A 599 14.36 -0.24 6.01
N PHE A 600 14.53 -1.56 5.98
CA PHE A 600 15.84 -2.21 6.00
C PHE A 600 16.71 -1.81 4.81
N MET A 601 16.10 -1.62 3.63
CA MET A 601 16.77 -1.07 2.46
C MET A 601 17.36 0.31 2.76
N ILE A 602 16.61 1.21 3.41
CA ILE A 602 17.12 2.55 3.78
C ILE A 602 18.33 2.43 4.70
N PHE A 603 18.21 1.67 5.80
CA PHE A 603 19.33 1.46 6.73
C PHE A 603 20.57 0.88 6.03
N ASN A 604 20.43 -0.21 5.28
CA ASN A 604 21.58 -0.85 4.65
C ASN A 604 22.22 0.04 3.57
N HIS A 605 21.44 0.85 2.86
CA HIS A 605 22.01 1.82 1.92
C HIS A 605 22.82 2.90 2.64
N THR A 606 22.34 3.42 3.78
CA THR A 606 23.06 4.44 4.55
C THR A 606 24.30 3.91 5.26
N ALA A 607 24.35 2.61 5.55
CA ALA A 607 25.53 1.96 6.12
C ALA A 607 26.66 1.73 5.10
N ILE A 608 26.31 1.49 3.83
CA ILE A 608 27.27 0.97 2.85
C ILE A 608 27.67 2.03 1.83
N PHE A 609 26.71 2.82 1.32
CA PHE A 609 26.95 3.74 0.22
C PHE A 609 27.07 5.19 0.70
N PRO A 610 27.90 6.01 0.03
CA PRO A 610 27.93 7.45 0.27
C PRO A 610 26.59 8.11 -0.08
N GLU A 611 26.34 9.30 0.48
CA GLU A 611 25.02 9.94 0.42
C GLU A 611 24.48 10.22 -1.00
N ASN A 612 25.37 10.44 -1.97
CA ASN A 612 24.98 10.67 -3.36
C ASN A 612 24.45 9.41 -4.06
N LEU A 613 24.66 8.23 -3.46
CA LEU A 613 24.22 6.93 -3.95
C LEU A 613 23.01 6.36 -3.16
N TRP A 614 22.44 7.13 -2.23
CA TRP A 614 21.25 6.74 -1.48
C TRP A 614 19.98 6.69 -2.37
N PRO A 615 19.00 5.82 -2.05
CA PRO A 615 17.75 5.72 -2.80
C PRO A 615 17.01 7.05 -2.90
N ARG A 616 16.29 7.28 -4.01
CA ARG A 616 15.62 8.57 -4.27
C ARG A 616 14.10 8.54 -4.10
N GLN A 617 13.45 7.43 -4.43
CA GLN A 617 11.99 7.30 -4.34
C GLN A 617 11.59 5.90 -3.90
N ILE A 618 10.55 5.83 -3.05
CA ILE A 618 9.78 4.60 -2.83
C ILE A 618 8.33 4.84 -3.25
N VAL A 619 7.78 3.87 -3.97
CA VAL A 619 6.39 3.82 -4.40
C VAL A 619 5.75 2.58 -3.78
N THR A 620 4.69 2.79 -2.99
CA THR A 620 3.94 1.70 -2.37
C THR A 620 2.50 1.71 -2.83
N ASN A 621 1.95 0.53 -3.13
CA ASN A 621 0.54 0.34 -3.47
C ASN A 621 -0.20 -0.53 -2.46
N GLY A 622 -1.51 -0.30 -2.36
CA GLY A 622 -2.45 -1.18 -1.65
C GLY A 622 -2.58 -2.56 -2.30
N HIS A 623 -3.31 -3.44 -1.64
CA HIS A 623 -3.55 -4.81 -2.06
C HIS A 623 -4.51 -4.86 -3.25
N VAL A 624 -4.82 -6.09 -3.70
CA VAL A 624 -5.87 -6.34 -4.67
C VAL A 624 -6.90 -7.27 -4.06
N THR A 625 -8.17 -6.89 -4.13
CA THR A 625 -9.33 -7.71 -3.78
C THR A 625 -9.97 -8.29 -5.05
N MET A 626 -10.80 -9.32 -4.86
CA MET A 626 -11.62 -9.91 -5.92
C MET A 626 -13.09 -9.75 -5.51
N GLU A 627 -13.82 -8.90 -6.24
CA GLU A 627 -15.25 -8.63 -5.99
C GLU A 627 -15.55 -8.26 -4.53
N GLY A 628 -14.72 -7.38 -3.94
CA GLY A 628 -14.83 -6.90 -2.57
C GLY A 628 -14.30 -7.85 -1.48
N ALA A 629 -13.86 -9.06 -1.84
CA ALA A 629 -13.29 -10.02 -0.92
C ALA A 629 -11.75 -10.09 -1.03
N LYS A 630 -11.08 -10.37 0.09
CA LYS A 630 -9.63 -10.66 0.10
C LYS A 630 -9.36 -11.88 -0.78
N MET A 631 -8.37 -11.81 -1.66
CA MET A 631 -7.93 -12.98 -2.43
C MET A 631 -7.24 -13.99 -1.49
N SER A 632 -7.80 -15.19 -1.37
CA SER A 632 -7.22 -16.28 -0.60
C SER A 632 -7.50 -17.64 -1.23
N LYS A 633 -6.63 -18.61 -0.94
CA LYS A 633 -6.83 -20.00 -1.39
C LYS A 633 -8.09 -20.61 -0.77
N SER A 634 -8.34 -20.30 0.50
CA SER A 634 -9.50 -20.80 1.25
C SER A 634 -10.83 -20.33 0.67
N PHE A 635 -10.89 -19.11 0.14
CA PHE A 635 -12.09 -18.60 -0.56
C PHE A 635 -12.19 -19.09 -2.01
N GLY A 636 -11.16 -19.75 -2.55
CA GLY A 636 -11.14 -20.26 -3.93
C GLY A 636 -11.17 -19.16 -5.00
N ASN A 637 -10.90 -17.90 -4.63
CA ASN A 637 -11.04 -16.72 -5.49
C ASN A 637 -9.68 -16.19 -6.02
N ILE A 638 -8.65 -17.04 -6.06
CA ILE A 638 -7.34 -16.72 -6.62
C ILE A 638 -7.29 -17.17 -8.09
N ILE A 639 -6.92 -16.23 -8.97
CA ILE A 639 -6.67 -16.52 -10.39
C ILE A 639 -5.16 -16.40 -10.66
N PRO A 640 -4.47 -17.49 -11.02
CA PRO A 640 -3.08 -17.43 -11.50
C PRO A 640 -2.94 -16.47 -12.67
N LEU A 641 -1.82 -15.77 -12.75
CA LEU A 641 -1.58 -14.72 -13.73
C LEU A 641 -1.66 -15.26 -15.16
N ARG A 642 -0.98 -16.37 -15.46
CA ARG A 642 -1.00 -16.98 -16.81
C ARG A 642 -2.41 -17.44 -17.23
N GLU A 643 -3.24 -17.85 -16.27
CA GLU A 643 -4.65 -18.18 -16.49
C GLU A 643 -5.45 -16.90 -16.79
N GLY A 644 -5.31 -15.85 -15.98
CA GLY A 644 -5.93 -14.55 -16.23
C GLY A 644 -5.54 -13.95 -17.59
N LEU A 645 -4.27 -14.06 -17.98
CA LEU A 645 -3.78 -13.64 -19.29
C LEU A 645 -4.44 -14.45 -20.43
N ALA A 646 -4.58 -15.77 -20.27
CA ALA A 646 -5.26 -16.60 -21.25
C ALA A 646 -6.76 -16.27 -21.36
N MET A 647 -7.40 -15.88 -20.26
CA MET A 647 -8.82 -15.54 -20.21
C MET A 647 -9.16 -14.15 -20.75
N PHE A 648 -8.28 -13.16 -20.57
CA PHE A 648 -8.62 -11.75 -20.82
C PHE A 648 -7.65 -11.02 -21.75
N GLY A 649 -6.41 -11.48 -21.89
CA GLY A 649 -5.32 -10.77 -22.59
C GLY A 649 -4.46 -9.93 -21.63
N ALA A 650 -3.25 -9.57 -22.08
CA ALA A 650 -2.29 -8.79 -21.32
C ALA A 650 -2.78 -7.37 -21.04
N ASP A 651 -3.10 -6.60 -22.08
CA ASP A 651 -3.50 -5.20 -21.94
C ASP A 651 -4.79 -5.02 -21.11
N PRO A 652 -5.84 -5.86 -21.26
CA PRO A 652 -6.99 -5.81 -20.38
C PRO A 652 -6.67 -6.07 -18.91
N ILE A 653 -5.81 -7.04 -18.60
CA ILE A 653 -5.38 -7.30 -17.20
C ILE A 653 -4.62 -6.10 -16.65
N ARG A 654 -3.66 -5.56 -17.40
CA ARG A 654 -2.87 -4.38 -17.01
C ARG A 654 -3.77 -3.19 -16.68
N LEU A 655 -4.74 -2.89 -17.54
CA LEU A 655 -5.70 -1.82 -17.30
C LEU A 655 -6.59 -2.10 -16.09
N SER A 656 -7.03 -3.35 -15.91
CA SER A 656 -7.94 -3.71 -14.80
C SER A 656 -7.32 -3.52 -13.43
N VAL A 657 -6.02 -3.79 -13.27
CA VAL A 657 -5.33 -3.64 -11.98
C VAL A 657 -4.84 -2.21 -11.71
N LEU A 658 -4.77 -1.35 -12.75
CA LEU A 658 -4.34 0.05 -12.61
C LEU A 658 -5.50 1.06 -12.61
N ALA A 659 -6.61 0.78 -13.30
CA ALA A 659 -7.71 1.73 -13.47
C ALA A 659 -8.69 1.77 -12.28
N THR A 660 -8.61 0.82 -11.36
CA THR A 660 -9.61 0.65 -10.29
C THR A 660 -9.25 1.39 -9.00
N ALA A 661 -7.96 1.66 -8.76
CA ALA A 661 -7.51 2.30 -7.52
C ALA A 661 -6.21 3.10 -7.70
N GLU A 662 -6.10 4.21 -6.96
CA GLU A 662 -4.83 4.93 -6.78
C GLU A 662 -3.94 4.22 -5.74
N LEU A 663 -2.70 4.69 -5.56
CA LEU A 663 -1.67 4.00 -4.77
C LEU A 663 -2.12 3.60 -3.34
N LEU A 664 -2.71 4.51 -2.56
CA LEU A 664 -3.17 4.22 -1.18
C LEU A 664 -4.31 3.21 -1.10
N GLN A 665 -5.11 3.10 -2.17
CA GLN A 665 -6.36 2.33 -2.15
C GLN A 665 -6.09 0.89 -2.56
N ASP A 666 -6.85 -0.04 -1.97
CA ASP A 666 -6.92 -1.41 -2.49
C ASP A 666 -7.65 -1.41 -3.84
N ALA A 667 -7.10 -2.15 -4.81
CA ALA A 667 -7.70 -2.31 -6.13
C ALA A 667 -8.68 -3.47 -6.10
N ASP A 668 -9.88 -3.27 -6.60
CA ASP A 668 -10.84 -4.36 -6.74
C ASP A 668 -10.82 -4.89 -8.18
N PHE A 669 -10.45 -6.15 -8.34
CA PHE A 669 -10.48 -6.83 -9.63
C PHE A 669 -11.76 -7.64 -9.77
N SER A 670 -12.31 -7.66 -10.98
CA SER A 670 -13.34 -8.63 -11.36
C SER A 670 -13.19 -9.04 -12.83
N PRO A 671 -13.60 -10.27 -13.20
CA PRO A 671 -13.72 -10.68 -14.59
C PRO A 671 -14.55 -9.72 -15.46
N ALA A 672 -15.55 -9.05 -14.87
CA ALA A 672 -16.38 -8.08 -15.58
C ALA A 672 -15.60 -6.82 -15.96
N VAL A 673 -14.77 -6.29 -15.04
CA VAL A 673 -13.88 -5.16 -15.33
C VAL A 673 -12.89 -5.52 -16.45
N ALA A 674 -12.27 -6.70 -16.39
CA ALA A 674 -11.34 -7.15 -17.44
C ALA A 674 -11.99 -7.26 -18.82
N ARG A 675 -13.21 -7.81 -18.90
CA ARG A 675 -13.99 -7.84 -20.15
C ARG A 675 -14.34 -6.43 -20.62
N ALA A 676 -14.75 -5.53 -19.73
CA ALA A 676 -15.08 -4.16 -20.09
C ALA A 676 -13.86 -3.39 -20.65
N MET A 677 -12.67 -3.59 -20.07
CA MET A 677 -11.42 -3.01 -20.58
C MET A 677 -11.07 -3.57 -21.96
N ARG A 678 -11.20 -4.88 -22.15
CA ARG A 678 -11.03 -5.52 -23.46
C ARG A 678 -11.95 -4.93 -24.51
N ASP A 679 -13.25 -4.87 -24.23
CA ASP A 679 -14.25 -4.39 -25.18
C ASP A 679 -14.00 -2.90 -25.52
N ARG A 680 -13.44 -2.11 -24.59
CA ARG A 680 -13.02 -0.73 -24.84
C ARG A 680 -11.81 -0.65 -25.76
N LEU A 681 -10.80 -1.50 -25.59
CA LEU A 681 -9.65 -1.59 -26.50
C LEU A 681 -10.07 -2.02 -27.90
N GLU A 682 -11.01 -2.96 -28.02
CA GLU A 682 -11.55 -3.37 -29.32
C GLU A 682 -12.29 -2.23 -30.02
N ARG A 683 -13.05 -1.39 -29.28
CA ARG A 683 -13.69 -0.19 -29.85
C ARG A 683 -12.66 0.83 -30.33
N LEU A 684 -11.61 1.09 -29.54
CA LEU A 684 -10.51 1.96 -29.95
C LEU A 684 -9.84 1.46 -31.23
N TYR A 685 -9.60 0.15 -31.32
CA TYR A 685 -9.02 -0.46 -32.50
C TYR A 685 -9.90 -0.28 -33.75
N ARG A 686 -11.20 -0.56 -33.64
CA ARG A 686 -12.15 -0.38 -34.75
C ARG A 686 -12.23 1.08 -35.19
N LEU A 687 -12.31 2.01 -34.22
CA LEU A 687 -12.32 3.44 -34.49
C LEU A 687 -11.07 3.88 -35.27
N ALA A 688 -9.89 3.41 -34.87
CA ALA A 688 -8.65 3.70 -35.59
C ALA A 688 -8.66 3.10 -37.00
N ALA A 689 -9.06 1.83 -37.15
CA ALA A 689 -9.15 1.18 -38.46
C ALA A 689 -10.13 1.88 -39.42
N GLU A 690 -11.29 2.32 -38.92
CA GLU A 690 -12.28 3.08 -39.69
C GLU A 690 -11.75 4.46 -40.09
N THR A 691 -11.10 5.16 -39.17
CA THR A 691 -10.49 6.47 -39.42
C THR A 691 -9.42 6.39 -40.51
N LEU A 692 -8.61 5.33 -40.51
CA LEU A 692 -7.55 5.12 -41.49
C LEU A 692 -8.07 4.70 -42.88
N LYS A 693 -9.23 4.03 -42.95
CA LYS A 693 -9.90 3.70 -44.23
C LYS A 693 -10.57 4.91 -44.88
N GLY A 694 -11.04 5.86 -44.09
CA GLY A 694 -11.74 7.07 -44.53
C GLY A 694 -10.86 8.15 -45.16
N GLN A 695 -9.70 7.82 -45.74
CA GLN A 695 -8.80 8.76 -46.41
C GLN A 695 -9.43 9.33 -47.70
N GLY A 696 -10.36 10.26 -47.55
CA GLY A 696 -10.68 11.26 -48.57
C GLY A 696 -9.98 12.57 -48.23
N GLU A 697 -9.47 13.28 -49.23
CA GLU A 697 -8.94 14.64 -49.06
C GLU A 697 -10.06 15.56 -48.59
N ALA A 698 -10.17 15.79 -47.28
CA ALA A 698 -10.93 16.90 -46.75
C ALA A 698 -10.16 18.20 -47.07
N SER A 699 -10.29 18.67 -48.31
CA SER A 699 -9.85 19.99 -48.74
C SER A 699 -10.87 21.03 -48.26
N GLY A 700 -10.51 21.78 -47.23
CA GLY A 700 -11.32 22.85 -46.67
C GLY A 700 -10.67 23.49 -45.44
N GLU A 701 -11.08 24.72 -45.11
CA GLU A 701 -10.65 25.38 -43.88
C GLU A 701 -11.08 24.59 -42.64
N GLN A 702 -10.21 24.57 -41.62
CA GLN A 702 -10.44 23.89 -40.36
C GLN A 702 -11.62 24.52 -39.62
N ALA A 703 -12.69 23.77 -39.35
CA ALA A 703 -13.85 24.31 -38.64
C ALA A 703 -13.56 24.50 -37.15
N ASN A 704 -14.39 25.32 -36.50
CA ASN A 704 -14.34 25.53 -35.05
C ASN A 704 -14.44 24.21 -34.28
N ILE A 705 -15.24 23.24 -34.72
CA ILE A 705 -15.32 21.92 -34.06
C ILE A 705 -14.02 21.11 -34.17
N ASP A 706 -13.22 21.32 -35.21
CA ASP A 706 -11.90 20.68 -35.36
C ASP A 706 -10.89 21.33 -34.41
N LYS A 707 -10.90 22.67 -34.32
CA LYS A 707 -10.08 23.42 -33.36
C LYS A 707 -10.43 23.08 -31.92
N TRP A 708 -11.73 22.91 -31.64
CA TRP A 708 -12.25 22.47 -30.36
C TRP A 708 -11.63 21.14 -29.93
N MET A 709 -11.68 20.12 -30.79
CA MET A 709 -11.13 18.80 -30.46
C MET A 709 -9.63 18.86 -30.19
N LEU A 710 -8.87 19.60 -31.02
CA LEU A 710 -7.42 19.77 -30.81
C LEU A 710 -7.08 20.56 -29.55
N SER A 711 -7.86 21.59 -29.20
CA SER A 711 -7.71 22.34 -27.95
C SER A 711 -7.96 21.45 -26.73
N ARG A 712 -9.07 20.69 -26.76
CA ARG A 712 -9.41 19.73 -25.70
C ARG A 712 -8.33 18.67 -25.52
N LEU A 713 -7.76 18.18 -26.62
CA LEU A 713 -6.65 17.23 -26.60
C LEU A 713 -5.44 17.76 -25.82
N GLN A 714 -5.09 19.04 -25.95
CA GLN A 714 -4.00 19.65 -25.16
C GLN A 714 -4.27 19.59 -23.66
N GLY A 715 -5.52 19.88 -23.26
CA GLY A 715 -5.95 19.74 -21.86
C GLY A 715 -5.87 18.31 -21.35
N HIS A 716 -6.20 17.31 -22.18
CA HIS A 716 -6.05 15.89 -21.84
C HIS A 716 -4.57 15.49 -21.71
N ILE A 717 -3.69 15.96 -22.62
CA ILE A 717 -2.24 15.74 -22.51
C ILE A 717 -1.71 16.30 -21.19
N ALA A 718 -2.07 17.55 -20.84
CA ALA A 718 -1.62 18.20 -19.62
C ALA A 718 -2.07 17.42 -18.37
N ARG A 719 -3.35 17.05 -18.29
CA ARG A 719 -3.91 16.30 -17.15
C ARG A 719 -3.31 14.90 -17.00
N ALA A 720 -3.15 14.17 -18.11
CA ALA A 720 -2.53 12.84 -18.09
C ALA A 720 -1.06 12.92 -17.68
N THR A 721 -0.34 13.95 -18.15
CA THR A 721 1.06 14.20 -17.76
C THR A 721 1.18 14.48 -16.27
N GLU A 722 0.38 15.41 -15.73
CA GLU A 722 0.38 15.75 -14.30
C GLU A 722 0.04 14.53 -13.43
N ALA A 723 -0.95 13.73 -13.85
CA ALA A 723 -1.33 12.49 -13.18
C ALA A 723 -0.15 11.50 -13.15
N MET A 724 0.55 11.30 -14.26
CA MET A 724 1.69 10.40 -14.32
C MET A 724 2.91 10.89 -13.51
N GLU A 725 3.15 12.19 -13.45
CA GLU A 725 4.22 12.75 -12.60
C GLU A 725 4.01 12.46 -11.11
N LYS A 726 2.74 12.35 -10.69
CA LYS A 726 2.32 11.97 -9.33
C LYS A 726 2.01 10.47 -9.17
N LEU A 727 2.16 9.68 -10.24
CA LEU A 727 1.74 8.28 -10.31
C LEU A 727 0.25 8.03 -9.96
N PHE A 728 -0.61 8.99 -10.27
CA PHE A 728 -2.06 8.84 -10.24
C PHE A 728 -2.53 8.09 -11.50
N VAL A 729 -2.19 6.81 -11.59
CA VAL A 729 -2.38 5.97 -12.78
C VAL A 729 -3.86 5.79 -13.13
N ARG A 730 -4.75 5.72 -12.14
CA ARG A 730 -6.20 5.62 -12.41
C ARG A 730 -6.70 6.94 -13.00
N LYS A 731 -6.32 8.09 -12.45
CA LYS A 731 -6.65 9.40 -13.01
C LYS A 731 -6.13 9.54 -14.45
N ALA A 732 -4.89 9.13 -14.72
CA ALA A 732 -4.32 9.15 -16.06
C ALA A 732 -5.14 8.29 -17.04
N ILE A 733 -5.41 7.03 -16.69
CA ILE A 733 -6.22 6.11 -17.51
C ILE A 733 -7.63 6.68 -17.73
N ASN A 734 -8.26 7.27 -16.72
CA ASN A 734 -9.58 7.90 -16.85
C ASN A 734 -9.57 9.04 -17.86
N THR A 735 -8.59 9.95 -17.77
CA THR A 735 -8.42 11.04 -18.74
C THR A 735 -8.22 10.52 -20.17
N ILE A 736 -7.39 9.48 -20.35
CA ILE A 736 -7.03 8.95 -21.67
C ILE A 736 -8.15 8.12 -22.30
N MET A 737 -8.81 7.25 -21.53
CA MET A 737 -9.73 6.23 -22.04
C MET A 737 -11.22 6.59 -21.92
N PHE A 738 -11.56 7.55 -21.05
CA PHE A 738 -12.96 7.89 -20.75
C PHE A 738 -13.23 9.36 -21.09
N ASP A 739 -12.49 10.30 -20.51
CA ASP A 739 -12.75 11.73 -20.73
C ASP A 739 -12.47 12.12 -22.19
N LEU A 740 -11.35 11.65 -22.75
CA LEU A 740 -11.03 11.87 -24.17
C LEU A 740 -11.99 11.14 -25.11
N ASP A 741 -12.43 9.93 -24.76
CA ASP A 741 -13.42 9.16 -25.54
C ASP A 741 -14.77 9.89 -25.61
N GLN A 742 -15.22 10.53 -24.52
CA GLN A 742 -16.42 11.38 -24.52
C GLN A 742 -16.28 12.58 -25.47
N ASP A 743 -15.13 13.26 -25.45
CA ASP A 743 -14.90 14.40 -26.34
C ASP A 743 -14.80 13.96 -27.81
N VAL A 744 -14.18 12.79 -28.10
CA VAL A 744 -14.15 12.20 -29.44
C VAL A 744 -15.55 11.82 -29.93
N GLN A 745 -16.37 11.19 -29.10
CA GLN A 745 -17.75 10.83 -29.46
C GLN A 745 -18.58 12.08 -29.76
N TRP A 746 -18.43 13.13 -28.95
CA TRP A 746 -19.08 14.42 -29.22
C TRP A 746 -18.61 15.02 -30.55
N TYR A 747 -17.31 15.06 -30.79
CA TYR A 747 -16.72 15.52 -32.05
C TYR A 747 -17.31 14.80 -33.26
N GLN A 748 -17.30 13.46 -33.24
CA GLN A 748 -17.83 12.64 -34.34
C GLN A 748 -19.31 12.92 -34.60
N LYS A 749 -20.10 13.11 -33.53
CA LYS A 749 -21.52 13.41 -33.62
C LYS A 749 -21.77 14.78 -34.28
N ARG A 750 -21.03 15.81 -33.85
CA ARG A 750 -21.08 17.18 -34.40
C ARG A 750 -20.69 17.20 -35.89
N VAL A 751 -19.61 16.50 -36.23
CA VAL A 751 -19.10 16.43 -37.60
C VAL A 751 -20.05 15.68 -38.52
N LYS A 752 -20.54 14.50 -38.11
CA LYS A 752 -21.49 13.71 -38.90
C LYS A 752 -22.75 14.50 -39.26
N ALA A 753 -23.25 15.31 -38.33
CA ALA A 753 -24.45 16.12 -38.57
C ALA A 753 -24.21 17.29 -39.55
N SER A 754 -22.98 17.80 -39.64
CA SER A 754 -22.62 18.87 -40.60
C SER A 754 -22.52 18.39 -42.06
N GLY A 755 -22.74 17.10 -42.34
CA GLY A 755 -22.56 16.50 -43.67
C GLY A 755 -21.10 16.40 -44.12
N ARG A 756 -20.16 16.96 -43.34
CA ARG A 756 -18.72 16.73 -43.53
C ARG A 756 -18.41 15.28 -43.18
N GLY A 757 -17.79 14.55 -44.10
CA GLY A 757 -17.10 13.30 -43.74
C GLY A 757 -16.10 13.59 -42.63
N VAL A 758 -15.92 12.67 -41.67
CA VAL A 758 -15.06 12.87 -40.51
C VAL A 758 -13.67 13.32 -40.97
N PRO A 759 -13.20 14.55 -40.64
CA PRO A 759 -11.88 15.02 -41.05
C PRO A 759 -10.81 14.06 -40.56
N ALA A 760 -10.26 13.28 -41.49
CA ALA A 760 -9.32 12.21 -41.17
C ALA A 760 -8.10 12.74 -40.41
N LYS A 761 -7.70 14.01 -40.61
CA LYS A 761 -6.54 14.63 -39.96
C LYS A 761 -6.71 14.87 -38.45
N THR A 762 -7.81 15.52 -38.03
CA THR A 762 -8.04 15.84 -36.60
C THR A 762 -8.22 14.58 -35.78
N LEU A 763 -9.04 13.64 -36.26
CA LEU A 763 -9.28 12.40 -35.56
C LEU A 763 -8.03 11.50 -35.56
N ARG A 764 -7.27 11.43 -36.65
CA ARG A 764 -5.98 10.72 -36.67
C ARG A 764 -4.99 11.29 -35.67
N GLU A 765 -4.83 12.62 -35.59
CA GLU A 765 -3.92 13.21 -34.60
C GLU A 765 -4.39 12.95 -33.16
N THR A 766 -5.70 13.04 -32.92
CA THR A 766 -6.28 12.73 -31.61
C THR A 766 -6.02 11.28 -31.21
N LEU A 767 -6.25 10.33 -32.12
CA LEU A 767 -5.99 8.91 -31.89
C LEU A 767 -4.48 8.63 -31.72
N ARG A 768 -3.62 9.27 -32.51
CA ARG A 768 -2.16 9.15 -32.39
C ARG A 768 -1.68 9.59 -31.01
N VAL A 769 -2.15 10.72 -30.52
CA VAL A 769 -1.83 11.22 -29.16
C VAL A 769 -2.44 10.31 -28.09
N GLN A 770 -3.66 9.82 -28.28
CA GLN A 770 -4.28 8.86 -27.35
C GLN A 770 -3.46 7.57 -27.25
N VAL A 771 -2.96 7.04 -28.37
CA VAL A 771 -2.09 5.86 -28.43
C VAL A 771 -0.78 6.11 -27.68
N LEU A 772 -0.14 7.28 -27.87
CA LEU A 772 1.05 7.64 -27.11
C LEU A 772 0.79 7.68 -25.60
N MET A 773 -0.30 8.32 -25.16
CA MET A 773 -0.61 8.42 -23.73
C MET A 773 -1.00 7.07 -23.12
N LEU A 774 -1.64 6.18 -23.89
CA LEU A 774 -2.10 4.87 -23.45
C LEU A 774 -0.99 3.80 -23.43
N ALA A 775 0.09 4.00 -24.21
CA ALA A 775 1.18 3.04 -24.39
C ALA A 775 1.82 2.51 -23.09
N PRO A 776 2.00 3.29 -22.01
CA PRO A 776 2.50 2.75 -20.74
C PRO A 776 1.58 1.69 -20.11
N PHE A 777 0.27 1.78 -20.36
CA PHE A 777 -0.75 0.95 -19.72
C PHE A 777 -1.16 -0.25 -20.58
N ALA A 778 -1.34 -0.04 -21.89
CA ALA A 778 -1.74 -1.06 -22.85
C ALA A 778 -0.76 -1.09 -24.04
N PRO A 779 0.49 -1.54 -23.84
CA PRO A 779 1.55 -1.39 -24.83
C PRO A 779 1.30 -2.19 -26.11
N HIS A 780 0.70 -3.38 -26.04
CA HIS A 780 0.60 -4.26 -27.22
C HIS A 780 -0.35 -3.71 -28.27
N ILE A 781 -1.56 -3.31 -27.85
CA ILE A 781 -2.54 -2.68 -28.74
C ILE A 781 -2.05 -1.33 -29.24
N CYS A 782 -1.28 -0.59 -28.42
CA CYS A 782 -0.73 0.70 -28.83
C CYS A 782 0.36 0.55 -29.90
N GLU A 783 1.23 -0.46 -29.83
CA GLU A 783 2.18 -0.75 -30.92
C GLU A 783 1.44 -1.11 -32.21
N GLU A 784 0.38 -1.94 -32.13
CA GLU A 784 -0.40 -2.30 -33.32
C GLU A 784 -1.04 -1.07 -33.96
N LEU A 785 -1.65 -0.21 -33.14
CA LEU A 785 -2.26 1.03 -33.61
C LEU A 785 -1.24 2.01 -34.17
N TRP A 786 -0.06 2.10 -33.57
CA TRP A 786 1.05 2.91 -34.05
C TRP A 786 1.50 2.47 -35.45
N GLU A 787 1.72 1.16 -35.64
CA GLU A 787 2.07 0.59 -36.95
C GLU A 787 0.95 0.78 -37.98
N MET A 788 -0.31 0.53 -37.59
CA MET A 788 -1.46 0.74 -38.48
C MET A 788 -1.59 2.19 -38.95
N MET A 789 -1.25 3.15 -38.10
CA MET A 789 -1.24 4.58 -38.45
C MET A 789 -0.07 4.98 -39.36
N GLY A 790 0.83 4.05 -39.69
CA GLY A 790 2.00 4.28 -40.53
C GLY A 790 3.10 5.08 -39.83
N GLU A 791 3.10 5.10 -38.50
CA GLU A 791 4.16 5.72 -37.71
C GLU A 791 5.42 4.85 -37.72
N ASN A 792 6.58 5.47 -37.55
CA ASN A 792 7.86 4.77 -37.59
C ASN A 792 8.32 4.34 -36.20
N GLY A 793 9.07 3.23 -36.15
CA GLY A 793 9.63 2.69 -34.91
C GLY A 793 8.59 2.12 -33.94
N PHE A 794 8.99 1.95 -32.68
CA PHE A 794 8.15 1.42 -31.62
C PHE A 794 7.50 2.54 -30.82
N VAL A 795 6.20 2.45 -30.52
CA VAL A 795 5.53 3.43 -29.64
C VAL A 795 6.16 3.43 -28.25
N SER A 796 6.69 2.28 -27.81
CA SER A 796 7.42 2.14 -26.54
C SER A 796 8.67 3.03 -26.43
N LEU A 797 9.18 3.54 -27.56
CA LEU A 797 10.33 4.44 -27.66
C LEU A 797 9.95 5.85 -28.13
N ALA A 798 8.69 6.08 -28.48
CA ALA A 798 8.21 7.38 -28.95
C ALA A 798 8.15 8.39 -27.79
N PRO A 799 8.36 9.69 -28.07
CA PRO A 799 8.29 10.71 -27.04
C PRO A 799 6.87 10.87 -26.49
N TRP A 800 6.76 11.08 -25.18
CA TRP A 800 5.50 11.43 -24.53
C TRP A 800 4.99 12.77 -25.09
N PRO A 801 3.69 12.89 -25.44
CA PRO A 801 3.17 14.10 -26.05
C PRO A 801 3.28 15.29 -25.08
N LYS A 802 3.54 16.47 -25.63
CA LYS A 802 3.57 17.74 -24.89
C LYS A 802 2.38 18.59 -25.33
N PRO A 803 1.71 19.31 -24.41
CA PRO A 803 0.70 20.27 -24.79
C PRO A 803 1.31 21.35 -25.70
N ASP A 804 0.64 21.66 -26.80
CA ASP A 804 0.94 22.81 -27.65
C ASP A 804 -0.01 23.96 -27.29
N GLU A 805 0.53 24.98 -26.61
CA GLU A 805 -0.24 26.16 -26.19
C GLU A 805 -0.87 26.91 -27.38
N ASN A 806 -0.29 26.80 -28.59
CA ASN A 806 -0.84 27.46 -29.78
C ASN A 806 -2.11 26.77 -30.32
N MET A 807 -2.34 25.51 -29.93
CA MET A 807 -3.56 24.78 -30.27
C MET A 807 -4.68 24.98 -29.25
N VAL A 808 -4.41 25.63 -28.12
CA VAL A 808 -5.42 25.91 -27.10
C VAL A 808 -6.25 27.11 -27.54
N ASP A 809 -7.56 26.89 -27.72
CA ASP A 809 -8.52 27.92 -28.07
C ASP A 809 -9.67 27.92 -27.07
N GLU A 810 -9.51 28.72 -26.01
CA GLU A 810 -10.50 28.85 -24.95
C GLU A 810 -11.83 29.43 -25.45
N GLY A 811 -11.80 30.27 -26.49
CA GLY A 811 -13.00 30.85 -27.07
C GLY A 811 -13.86 29.80 -27.73
N VAL A 812 -13.24 28.95 -28.56
CA VAL A 812 -13.91 27.81 -29.19
C VAL A 812 -14.39 26.79 -28.16
N GLU A 813 -13.64 26.55 -27.08
CA GLU A 813 -14.08 25.69 -25.97
C GLU A 813 -15.35 26.21 -25.27
N GLU A 814 -15.40 27.50 -24.94
CA GLU A 814 -16.58 28.09 -24.30
C GLU A 814 -17.77 28.16 -25.26
N VAL A 815 -17.55 28.43 -26.56
CA VAL A 815 -18.59 28.39 -27.58
C VAL A 815 -19.22 27.00 -27.70
N GLU A 816 -18.40 25.94 -27.71
CA GLU A 816 -18.93 24.58 -27.77
C GLU A 816 -19.59 24.17 -26.45
N SER A 817 -19.11 24.67 -25.31
CA SER A 817 -19.80 24.51 -24.02
C SER A 817 -21.18 25.16 -24.02
N LEU A 818 -21.33 26.34 -24.63
CA LEU A 818 -22.61 27.01 -24.82
C LEU A 818 -23.56 26.12 -25.66
N ILE A 819 -23.09 25.56 -26.76
CA ILE A 819 -23.91 24.68 -27.63
C ILE A 819 -24.36 23.43 -26.86
N ARG A 820 -23.45 22.80 -26.11
CA ARG A 820 -23.75 21.63 -25.26
C ARG A 820 -24.81 21.95 -24.22
N SER A 821 -24.60 23.00 -23.42
CA SER A 821 -25.55 23.40 -22.37
C SER A 821 -26.91 23.80 -22.95
N LEU A 822 -26.94 24.48 -24.10
CA LEU A 822 -28.20 24.84 -24.76
C LEU A 822 -29.00 23.62 -25.21
N LEU A 823 -28.32 22.60 -25.76
CA LEU A 823 -28.95 21.34 -26.13
C LEU A 823 -29.49 20.61 -24.90
N GLU A 824 -28.70 20.53 -23.83
CA GLU A 824 -29.11 19.91 -22.56
C GLU A 824 -30.35 20.60 -21.96
N ASP A 825 -30.32 21.94 -21.85
CA ASP A 825 -31.46 22.76 -21.38
C ASP A 825 -32.71 22.50 -22.25
N THR A 826 -32.54 22.40 -23.58
CA THR A 826 -33.64 22.13 -24.50
C THR A 826 -34.22 20.73 -24.26
N LEU A 827 -33.37 19.70 -24.15
CA LEU A 827 -33.79 18.32 -23.90
C LEU A 827 -34.45 18.17 -22.52
N GLU A 828 -33.99 18.90 -21.51
CA GLU A 828 -34.65 18.95 -20.20
C GLU A 828 -36.04 19.57 -20.28
N ILE A 829 -36.21 20.68 -21.01
CA ILE A 829 -37.54 21.28 -21.22
C ILE A 829 -38.45 20.27 -21.93
N LEU A 830 -37.97 19.57 -22.96
CA LEU A 830 -38.75 18.56 -23.67
C LEU A 830 -39.18 17.41 -22.75
N ARG A 831 -38.25 16.90 -21.92
CA ARG A 831 -38.54 15.85 -20.93
C ARG A 831 -39.55 16.31 -19.88
N ALA A 832 -39.41 17.53 -19.39
CA ALA A 832 -40.28 18.08 -18.33
C ALA A 832 -41.68 18.44 -18.84
N THR A 833 -41.80 18.86 -20.11
CA THR A 833 -43.07 19.31 -20.70
C THR A 833 -43.80 18.23 -21.51
N GLY A 834 -43.11 17.18 -21.94
CA GLY A 834 -43.64 16.14 -22.82
C GLY A 834 -43.93 16.62 -24.25
N ILE A 835 -43.50 17.83 -24.62
CA ILE A 835 -43.73 18.40 -25.94
C ILE A 835 -42.92 17.60 -26.97
N THR A 836 -43.55 17.27 -28.10
CA THR A 836 -42.84 16.79 -29.30
C THR A 836 -42.49 18.00 -30.16
N PRO A 837 -41.20 18.38 -30.27
CA PRO A 837 -40.83 19.64 -30.90
C PRO A 837 -41.04 19.55 -32.41
N LYS A 838 -41.77 20.50 -32.97
CA LYS A 838 -41.79 20.77 -34.42
C LYS A 838 -40.83 21.89 -34.77
N ARG A 839 -40.72 22.88 -33.88
CA ARG A 839 -39.83 24.03 -34.04
C ARG A 839 -39.22 24.42 -32.70
N VAL A 840 -37.93 24.75 -32.71
CA VAL A 840 -37.21 25.32 -31.57
C VAL A 840 -36.62 26.66 -32.01
N CYS A 841 -36.94 27.71 -31.24
CA CYS A 841 -36.41 29.05 -31.43
C CYS A 841 -35.39 29.36 -30.34
N TYR A 842 -34.19 29.74 -30.73
CA TYR A 842 -33.15 30.24 -29.83
C TYR A 842 -32.98 31.75 -30.01
N TYR A 843 -32.96 32.47 -28.90
CA TYR A 843 -32.80 33.92 -28.87
C TYR A 843 -31.46 34.30 -28.23
N ALA A 844 -30.56 34.89 -29.01
CA ALA A 844 -29.30 35.44 -28.53
C ALA A 844 -29.50 36.81 -27.84
N ALA A 845 -28.60 37.13 -26.91
CA ALA A 845 -28.71 38.36 -26.13
C ALA A 845 -28.46 39.62 -26.98
N ALA A 846 -29.18 40.70 -26.66
CA ALA A 846 -28.96 41.99 -27.30
C ALA A 846 -27.52 42.53 -27.08
N PRO A 847 -26.94 43.30 -28.03
CA PRO A 847 -25.60 43.87 -27.89
C PRO A 847 -25.39 44.69 -26.60
N TRP A 848 -26.41 45.41 -26.14
CA TRP A 848 -26.33 46.17 -24.88
C TRP A 848 -26.21 45.27 -23.64
N LYS A 849 -26.77 44.05 -23.67
CA LYS A 849 -26.61 43.07 -22.57
C LYS A 849 -25.20 42.53 -22.51
N TRP A 850 -24.55 42.33 -23.65
CA TRP A 850 -23.13 41.97 -23.73
C TRP A 850 -22.24 43.07 -23.14
N GLN A 851 -22.51 44.34 -23.43
CA GLN A 851 -21.78 45.46 -22.82
C GLN A 851 -21.92 45.48 -21.29
N VAL A 852 -23.13 45.26 -20.77
CA VAL A 852 -23.37 45.17 -19.32
C VAL A 852 -22.62 43.99 -18.71
N TYR A 853 -22.66 42.82 -19.36
CA TYR A 853 -22.00 41.60 -18.89
C TYR A 853 -20.47 41.73 -18.86
N MET A 854 -19.86 42.26 -19.91
CA MET A 854 -18.41 42.45 -19.98
C MET A 854 -17.91 43.47 -18.95
N LYS A 855 -18.61 44.61 -18.78
CA LYS A 855 -18.28 45.59 -17.72
C LYS A 855 -18.43 44.98 -16.33
N ALA A 856 -19.42 44.11 -16.13
CA ALA A 856 -19.62 43.41 -14.88
C ALA A 856 -18.50 42.38 -14.60
N LEU A 857 -18.04 41.63 -15.61
CA LEU A 857 -16.91 40.70 -15.49
C LEU A 857 -15.59 41.44 -15.19
N GLU A 858 -15.32 42.54 -15.89
CA GLU A 858 -14.14 43.38 -15.67
C GLU A 858 -14.10 43.88 -14.22
N MET A 859 -15.20 44.46 -13.73
CA MET A 859 -15.29 44.97 -12.35
C MET A 859 -15.24 43.87 -11.29
N ALA A 860 -15.72 42.66 -11.59
CA ALA A 860 -15.68 41.53 -10.67
C ALA A 860 -14.27 40.92 -10.53
N SER A 861 -13.31 41.32 -11.36
CA SER A 861 -11.92 40.87 -11.28
C SER A 861 -11.22 41.41 -10.01
N GLY A 862 -11.74 42.49 -9.41
CA GLY A 862 -11.29 43.05 -8.13
C GLY A 862 -12.01 42.53 -6.87
N GLY A 863 -12.94 41.58 -6.98
CA GLY A 863 -13.71 41.03 -5.84
C GLY A 863 -15.20 40.87 -6.11
N LYS A 864 -16.03 40.79 -5.05
CA LYS A 864 -17.49 40.70 -5.20
C LYS A 864 -18.04 41.97 -5.82
N LEU A 865 -18.82 41.80 -6.89
CA LEU A 865 -19.42 42.91 -7.61
C LEU A 865 -20.63 43.46 -6.84
N ASN A 866 -20.69 44.78 -6.70
CA ASN A 866 -21.82 45.48 -6.11
C ASN A 866 -22.69 46.12 -7.20
N GLN A 867 -24.01 45.91 -7.12
CA GLN A 867 -24.96 46.41 -8.13
C GLN A 867 -24.97 47.94 -8.22
N GLY A 868 -24.91 48.67 -7.10
CA GLY A 868 -24.91 50.14 -7.11
C GLY A 868 -23.67 50.72 -7.79
N ILE A 869 -22.51 50.10 -7.55
CA ILE A 869 -21.24 50.51 -8.17
C ILE A 869 -21.25 50.18 -9.67
N LEU A 870 -21.71 48.99 -10.05
CA LEU A 870 -21.88 48.61 -11.45
C LEU A 870 -22.84 49.59 -12.15
N MET A 871 -24.00 49.89 -11.56
CA MET A 871 -24.96 50.82 -12.15
C MET A 871 -24.39 52.21 -12.37
N LYS A 872 -23.63 52.75 -11.42
CA LYS A 872 -22.95 54.04 -11.59
C LYS A 872 -22.04 54.03 -12.83
N ARG A 873 -21.27 52.96 -13.01
CA ARG A 873 -20.35 52.77 -14.15
C ARG A 873 -21.08 52.55 -15.47
N LEU A 874 -22.19 51.80 -15.49
CA LEU A 874 -22.99 51.58 -16.70
C LEU A 874 -23.66 52.88 -17.17
N MET A 875 -24.09 53.75 -16.25
CA MET A 875 -24.76 55.01 -16.58
C MET A 875 -23.82 56.09 -17.13
N GLU A 876 -22.51 55.89 -17.13
CA GLU A 876 -21.53 56.75 -17.82
C GLU A 876 -21.59 56.58 -19.34
N ASP A 877 -22.16 55.46 -19.83
CA ASP A 877 -22.32 55.16 -21.25
C ASP A 877 -23.63 55.74 -21.80
N PRO A 878 -23.61 56.67 -22.77
CA PRO A 878 -24.81 57.29 -23.32
C PRO A 878 -25.80 56.28 -23.94
N GLY A 879 -25.31 55.19 -24.54
CA GLY A 879 -26.15 54.17 -25.17
C GLY A 879 -26.90 53.31 -24.15
N LEU A 880 -26.25 52.97 -23.04
CA LEU A 880 -26.90 52.24 -21.93
C LEU A 880 -27.82 53.14 -21.10
N ARG A 881 -27.48 54.44 -20.95
CA ARG A 881 -28.31 55.42 -20.24
C ARG A 881 -29.68 55.60 -20.92
N ALA A 882 -29.75 55.52 -22.25
CA ALA A 882 -31.01 55.57 -22.98
C ALA A 882 -31.97 54.40 -22.64
N LYS A 883 -31.44 53.29 -22.10
CA LYS A 883 -32.16 52.07 -21.68
C LYS A 883 -32.07 51.83 -20.16
N ALA A 884 -31.99 52.90 -19.36
CA ALA A 884 -31.65 52.81 -17.94
C ALA A 884 -32.55 51.86 -17.12
N LYS A 885 -33.86 51.78 -17.46
CA LYS A 885 -34.82 50.91 -16.78
C LYS A 885 -34.55 49.43 -17.08
N GLU A 886 -34.33 49.06 -18.36
CA GLU A 886 -33.99 47.68 -18.73
C GLU A 886 -32.62 47.28 -18.19
N VAL A 887 -31.64 48.20 -18.27
CA VAL A 887 -30.28 47.97 -17.77
C VAL A 887 -30.28 47.73 -16.26
N ALA A 888 -31.04 48.49 -15.47
CA ALA A 888 -31.13 48.28 -14.02
C ALA A 888 -31.68 46.89 -13.65
N GLY A 889 -32.74 46.45 -14.33
CA GLY A 889 -33.34 45.13 -14.13
C GLY A 889 -32.42 43.97 -14.55
N PHE A 890 -31.64 44.17 -15.61
CA PHE A 890 -30.67 43.18 -16.08
C PHE A 890 -29.41 43.12 -15.22
N ALA A 891 -28.85 44.28 -14.84
CA ALA A 891 -27.64 44.39 -14.04
C ALA A 891 -27.75 43.67 -12.69
N GLY A 892 -28.90 43.73 -12.01
CA GLY A 892 -29.12 43.00 -10.76
C GLY A 892 -28.97 41.48 -10.91
N LYS A 893 -29.51 40.92 -11.99
CA LYS A 893 -29.41 39.47 -12.28
C LYS A 893 -27.98 39.07 -12.65
N ILE A 894 -27.26 39.90 -13.40
CA ILE A 894 -25.88 39.62 -13.82
C ILE A 894 -24.90 39.71 -12.64
N VAL A 895 -25.10 40.64 -11.70
CA VAL A 895 -24.28 40.74 -10.48
C VAL A 895 -24.35 39.46 -9.65
N GLU A 896 -25.55 38.93 -9.45
CA GLU A 896 -25.74 37.68 -8.71
C GLU A 896 -25.03 36.50 -9.40
N GLU A 897 -25.21 36.39 -10.72
CA GLU A 897 -24.65 35.31 -11.55
C GLU A 897 -23.12 35.35 -11.58
N ILE A 898 -22.52 36.51 -11.80
CA ILE A 898 -21.07 36.69 -11.82
C ILE A 898 -20.47 36.41 -10.44
N ASN A 899 -21.11 36.84 -9.35
CA ASN A 899 -20.63 36.57 -8.00
C ASN A 899 -20.66 35.07 -7.63
N ARG A 900 -21.53 34.28 -8.27
CA ARG A 900 -21.58 32.81 -8.11
C ARG A 900 -20.63 32.09 -9.06
N THR A 901 -20.10 32.76 -10.08
CA THR A 901 -19.20 32.16 -11.07
C THR A 901 -17.77 32.08 -10.51
N PRO A 902 -17.11 30.90 -10.56
CA PRO A 902 -15.73 30.74 -10.12
C PRO A 902 -14.77 31.74 -10.78
N GLN A 903 -13.72 32.15 -10.05
CA GLN A 903 -12.78 33.17 -10.52
C GLN A 903 -12.10 32.80 -11.84
N GLU A 904 -11.66 31.55 -11.98
CA GLU A 904 -11.03 31.05 -13.21
C GLU A 904 -11.97 31.17 -14.42
N LYS A 905 -13.24 30.76 -14.27
CA LYS A 905 -14.23 30.90 -15.34
C LYS A 905 -14.50 32.37 -15.68
N ARG A 906 -14.53 33.27 -14.70
CA ARG A 906 -14.68 34.72 -14.94
C ARG A 906 -13.52 35.27 -15.76
N GLN A 907 -12.28 34.90 -15.42
CA GLN A 907 -11.07 35.32 -16.14
C GLN A 907 -11.08 34.78 -17.57
N ARG A 908 -11.48 33.52 -17.76
CA ARG A 908 -11.61 32.89 -19.07
C ARG A 908 -12.63 33.61 -19.95
N LEU A 909 -13.85 33.84 -19.46
CA LEU A 909 -14.88 34.56 -20.19
C LEU A 909 -14.49 36.01 -20.51
N LEU A 910 -13.78 36.68 -19.59
CA LEU A 910 -13.25 38.02 -19.81
C LEU A 910 -12.19 38.03 -20.94
N LYS A 911 -11.31 37.03 -20.98
CA LYS A 911 -10.29 36.86 -22.02
C LYS A 911 -10.90 36.54 -23.39
N VAL A 912 -11.93 35.70 -23.43
CA VAL A 912 -12.67 35.36 -24.65
C VAL A 912 -13.41 36.57 -25.21
N GLY A 913 -14.04 37.37 -24.34
CA GLY A 913 -14.72 38.59 -24.73
C GLY A 913 -16.13 38.36 -25.29
N ILE A 914 -16.58 39.29 -26.14
CA ILE A 914 -17.89 39.21 -26.81
C ILE A 914 -17.79 38.26 -27.99
N ILE A 915 -18.71 37.30 -28.07
CA ILE A 915 -18.83 36.38 -29.21
C ILE A 915 -20.10 36.64 -30.02
N ASP A 916 -20.11 36.18 -31.27
CA ASP A 916 -21.32 36.11 -32.08
C ASP A 916 -22.06 34.80 -31.79
N GLU A 917 -22.97 34.83 -30.80
CA GLU A 917 -23.79 33.67 -30.42
C GLU A 917 -24.62 33.14 -31.58
N ILE A 918 -25.11 34.01 -32.46
CA ILE A 918 -25.94 33.59 -33.60
C ILE A 918 -25.09 32.84 -34.60
N GLN A 919 -23.90 33.33 -34.91
CA GLN A 919 -23.00 32.60 -35.80
C GLN A 919 -22.58 31.25 -35.20
N ALA A 920 -22.26 31.20 -33.91
CA ALA A 920 -21.96 29.94 -33.23
C ALA A 920 -23.12 28.93 -33.31
N LEU A 921 -24.36 29.37 -33.09
CA LEU A 921 -25.53 28.51 -33.18
C LEU A 921 -25.89 28.14 -34.62
N LYS A 922 -25.61 29.02 -35.60
CA LYS A 922 -25.74 28.70 -37.03
C LYS A 922 -24.77 27.59 -37.42
N ASP A 923 -23.51 27.68 -37.00
CA ASP A 923 -22.48 26.65 -37.23
C ASP A 923 -22.88 25.31 -36.59
N ALA A 924 -23.69 25.34 -35.52
CA ALA A 924 -24.25 24.16 -34.88
C ALA A 924 -25.65 23.75 -35.38
N GLY A 925 -26.23 24.48 -36.34
CA GLY A 925 -27.66 24.39 -36.68
C GLY A 925 -28.09 23.00 -37.15
N ASP A 926 -27.34 22.36 -38.03
CA ASP A 926 -27.69 21.04 -38.58
C ASP A 926 -27.63 19.94 -37.53
N PHE A 927 -26.66 20.04 -36.61
CA PHE A 927 -26.57 19.17 -35.44
C PHE A 927 -27.77 19.35 -34.51
N LEU A 928 -28.11 20.59 -34.15
CA LEU A 928 -29.26 20.86 -33.28
C LEU A 928 -30.57 20.37 -33.93
N ARG A 929 -30.74 20.56 -35.25
CA ARG A 929 -31.87 19.99 -36.01
C ARG A 929 -31.93 18.47 -35.92
N SER A 930 -30.81 17.80 -36.13
CA SER A 930 -30.71 16.34 -36.07
C SER A 930 -31.03 15.79 -34.69
N GLU A 931 -30.49 16.41 -33.64
CA GLU A 931 -30.67 15.93 -32.26
C GLU A 931 -32.07 16.15 -31.71
N LEU A 932 -32.69 17.26 -32.08
CA LEU A 932 -34.02 17.63 -31.59
C LEU A 932 -35.12 17.15 -32.52
N ASN A 933 -34.77 16.69 -33.73
CA ASN A 933 -35.71 16.34 -34.81
C ASN A 933 -36.75 17.45 -35.08
N ALA A 934 -36.28 18.71 -35.11
CA ALA A 934 -37.13 19.89 -35.18
C ALA A 934 -36.51 21.02 -36.04
N GLU A 935 -37.36 21.91 -36.56
CA GLU A 935 -36.91 23.13 -37.25
C GLU A 935 -36.22 24.08 -36.25
N ILE A 936 -34.95 24.45 -36.49
CA ILE A 936 -34.22 25.42 -35.64
C ILE A 936 -34.29 26.81 -36.25
N ARG A 937 -34.77 27.79 -35.47
CA ARG A 937 -34.77 29.23 -35.80
C ARG A 937 -33.94 30.02 -34.81
N LEU A 938 -33.15 30.96 -35.32
CA LEU A 938 -32.19 31.74 -34.53
C LEU A 938 -32.52 33.23 -34.69
N TYR A 939 -32.63 33.95 -33.58
CA TYR A 939 -32.90 35.39 -33.56
C TYR A 939 -32.03 36.08 -32.51
N THR A 940 -31.63 37.32 -32.74
CA THR A 940 -31.24 38.21 -31.63
C THR A 940 -32.48 38.81 -30.98
N GLU A 941 -32.42 39.12 -29.69
CA GLU A 941 -33.52 39.80 -28.95
C GLU A 941 -34.08 41.04 -29.68
N GLU A 942 -33.22 41.80 -30.38
CA GLU A 942 -33.59 43.02 -31.10
C GLU A 942 -33.82 42.79 -32.61
N SER A 943 -34.07 41.55 -33.06
CA SER A 943 -34.30 41.25 -34.49
C SER A 943 -35.54 41.97 -35.03
N PRO A 944 -35.48 42.67 -36.18
CA PRO A 944 -36.62 43.42 -36.74
C PRO A 944 -37.87 42.58 -37.08
N GLN A 945 -37.69 41.28 -37.36
CA GLN A 945 -38.76 40.32 -37.66
C GLN A 945 -38.65 39.08 -36.77
N ILE A 946 -38.66 39.28 -35.46
CA ILE A 946 -38.55 38.20 -34.47
C ILE A 946 -39.85 37.38 -34.39
N TYR A 947 -39.74 36.05 -34.45
CA TYR A 947 -40.85 35.15 -34.12
C TYR A 947 -40.76 34.77 -32.65
N ASP A 948 -41.54 35.43 -31.78
CA ASP A 948 -41.53 35.20 -30.34
C ASP A 948 -42.95 35.18 -29.72
N PRO A 949 -43.75 34.14 -29.98
CA PRO A 949 -45.17 34.08 -29.60
C PRO A 949 -45.41 34.00 -28.09
N LYS A 950 -44.37 33.74 -27.29
CA LYS A 950 -44.44 33.67 -25.82
C LYS A 950 -43.60 34.74 -25.12
N ASN A 951 -43.14 35.75 -25.86
CA ASN A 951 -42.31 36.85 -25.35
C ASN A 951 -41.12 36.34 -24.51
N ARG A 952 -40.37 35.36 -25.02
CA ARG A 952 -39.22 34.71 -24.37
C ARG A 952 -37.90 35.40 -24.69
N ALA A 953 -37.79 36.14 -25.79
CA ALA A 953 -36.52 36.71 -26.28
C ALA A 953 -35.84 37.64 -25.27
N HIS A 954 -36.64 38.41 -24.51
CA HIS A 954 -36.11 39.31 -23.47
C HIS A 954 -35.40 38.59 -22.32
N LEU A 955 -35.58 37.26 -22.18
CA LEU A 955 -34.91 36.43 -21.17
C LEU A 955 -33.48 36.06 -21.57
N ALA A 956 -33.09 36.26 -22.82
CA ALA A 956 -31.76 35.93 -23.31
C ALA A 956 -30.68 36.71 -22.54
N LYS A 957 -29.59 36.02 -22.20
CA LYS A 957 -28.40 36.61 -21.57
C LYS A 957 -27.15 36.16 -22.33
N PRO A 958 -26.04 36.93 -22.27
CA PRO A 958 -24.75 36.47 -22.77
C PRO A 958 -24.40 35.08 -22.23
N TRP A 959 -23.95 34.19 -23.10
CA TRP A 959 -23.68 32.77 -22.83
C TRP A 959 -24.90 31.93 -22.42
N ARG A 960 -26.11 32.49 -22.53
CA ARG A 960 -27.36 31.78 -22.18
C ARG A 960 -28.53 32.27 -23.04
N PRO A 961 -28.62 31.79 -24.30
CA PRO A 961 -29.74 32.07 -25.19
C PRO A 961 -31.07 31.64 -24.55
N ALA A 962 -32.14 32.40 -24.80
CA ALA A 962 -33.48 31.98 -24.40
C ALA A 962 -34.05 30.94 -25.37
N ILE A 963 -34.89 30.05 -24.84
CA ILE A 963 -35.44 28.91 -25.58
C ILE A 963 -36.96 29.03 -25.66
N TYR A 964 -37.50 28.84 -26.86
CA TYR A 964 -38.93 28.61 -27.10
C TYR A 964 -39.12 27.36 -27.96
N ILE A 965 -40.07 26.51 -27.59
CA ILE A 965 -40.36 25.24 -28.26
C ILE A 965 -41.84 25.24 -28.65
N GLU A 966 -42.11 24.83 -29.89
CA GLU A 966 -43.45 24.70 -30.50
C GLU A 966 -43.67 23.28 -31.03
#